data_AF-A0A4P5YBI0-F1
#
_entry.id   AF-A0A4P5YBI0-F1
#
_cell.length_a   1.000
_cell.length_b   1.000
_cell.length_c   1.000
_cell.angle_alpha   90.00
_cell.angle_beta   90.00
_cell.angle_gamma   90.00
#
_symmetry.space_group_name_H-M   'P 1'
#
loop_
_entity.id
_entity.type
_entity.pdbx_description
1 polymer ?
#
loop_
_entity_poly.entity_id
_entity_poly.type
_entity_poly.pdbx_seq_one_letter_code
_entity_poly.pdbx_strand_id
1 'polypeptide(L)'
;MPCSSAAPRHPARLGRGSRQPWLTILSYKAGSAVGCANLSWWRCLARSQLILAGFLALCLGGEPAQLPATIRLDITLEKAVWPGGDPAQAGGLRLRLVRNHGGWERVVSADARGVNKTDQHGRALEAVIDDRQATVSVTLQEEPAPWDPPRDWNRYRVQLERQVDGGFRGTWTGLYHGREGTGAASAVLTPLAETSSAQPGEHPRLLFRKADLPALKAKAATPWGQAEIARLRKLLAGKGGPDTEGPTARAVALGLLFHLTGDASLAEEGRSILLKDIPNWYNVMYVHGAAACVAQAALAYDLLYDTADQNWRETMQSTLMVKMQYLYYPPVGGFNDYDGSNWSAMYRSAMGMASLAMLGEPDPATGIPEAPAIPELPGIVDLPKTGVVPTPLSAGATIGTWLHAGPFDVDRDTRLLDPRSRPVAGDALEYTTRSKTKATRTYAPLPATCLISVEQAKKYRKPELAGGVDFAAASGRNYLTTHLLATVLEVAETGHFRLDHSTIKLDRIAVFLDGRSLANGQVVKLAAGRHLLMAEVAIGVCGGHEIIESHLRFLGMTPEAAATWLATSQREHAHRVAVAAIDREDQASTQARRWLAVAEIRLGNWGEVAFGETGWNTEGEAYTQHAMRMGLVFEHAFRNAMGRGVQPGGRLVSTFPLYVAKTVFSGQGAETPSYAPGGGPLGVDNWARGFGLIEPKHRDICLAAWDRTQALADAGRLTSPMQPVAELDCTSAVFRFVNHPGTPTPATAVETVLPRAWFDRYKGGFVWRNAWKDQEDSVATLLTMRTPAQGWSGPEWGDLRWVALGSVWADRGIPAGNGIDLRRPNQDGSSPDRRQYGSIVVVPGVKITEDGRWFDPAKYPPVNPTPINGREAGLATLVAASLSADGSGLAELDVSNMYLGETKSEVPAADGKPATSRRTLVDLGIRARRVVAMDHSGTSGAPALMAVADLLTGTKGDEVWQFCTAAGHTIATDATGFTITAADGAVLRGTVVLPKQPVLTVHQVRFTHEINYHARHSQTPLDRQVIRLTGTGSQFVVVMTVSRGALPPVQVDGAKATVGGQTVAWDGRGLILGNLKATPCWP
;
A
#
# COMPACT_ATOMS: atom_id res chain seq x y z
N MET A 1 -49.79 -35.68 -55.54
CA MET A 1 -49.82 -36.28 -54.18
C MET A 1 -48.52 -37.07 -53.97
N PRO A 2 -48.03 -37.32 -52.74
CA PRO A 2 -47.54 -36.39 -51.71
C PRO A 2 -46.12 -36.80 -51.18
N CYS A 3 -45.60 -36.00 -50.22
CA CYS A 3 -44.65 -36.28 -49.09
C CYS A 3 -43.37 -37.13 -49.32
N SER A 4 -42.17 -36.82 -48.79
CA SER A 4 -41.72 -36.00 -47.66
C SER A 4 -40.22 -35.65 -47.82
N SER A 5 -39.85 -34.41 -47.48
CA SER A 5 -38.52 -33.74 -47.59
C SER A 5 -37.70 -33.80 -46.28
N ALA A 6 -36.38 -33.58 -46.22
CA ALA A 6 -35.28 -33.54 -47.19
C ALA A 6 -33.95 -33.47 -46.39
N ALA A 7 -32.87 -34.00 -46.98
CA ALA A 7 -31.49 -34.07 -46.48
C ALA A 7 -30.62 -32.92 -47.09
N PRO A 8 -29.28 -32.99 -47.27
CA PRO A 8 -28.19 -33.73 -46.58
C PRO A 8 -26.90 -32.87 -46.35
N ARG A 9 -25.86 -33.44 -45.72
CA ARG A 9 -24.44 -33.07 -45.94
C ARG A 9 -23.56 -34.33 -46.05
N HIS A 10 -22.78 -34.42 -47.11
CA HIS A 10 -21.68 -35.40 -47.32
C HIS A 10 -20.54 -34.72 -48.13
N PRO A 11 -19.33 -35.33 -48.21
CA PRO A 11 -18.04 -34.62 -48.03
C PRO A 11 -17.03 -34.81 -49.20
N ALA A 12 -15.79 -34.32 -48.99
CA ALA A 12 -14.50 -34.71 -49.62
C ALA A 12 -14.26 -34.32 -51.11
N ARG A 13 -13.26 -33.47 -51.45
CA ARG A 13 -11.77 -33.62 -51.59
C ARG A 13 -11.28 -34.14 -52.96
N LEU A 14 -10.31 -33.39 -53.53
CA LEU A 14 -9.04 -33.74 -54.25
C LEU A 14 -8.71 -32.61 -55.26
N GLY A 15 -7.49 -32.11 -55.51
CA GLY A 15 -6.14 -32.35 -54.99
C GLY A 15 -5.06 -31.55 -55.79
N ARG A 16 -3.79 -31.67 -55.32
CA ARG A 16 -2.47 -31.41 -55.97
C ARG A 16 -1.97 -29.97 -56.23
N GLY A 17 -0.69 -29.73 -55.88
CA GLY A 17 0.16 -28.70 -56.48
C GLY A 17 1.33 -28.21 -55.59
N SER A 18 2.52 -28.76 -55.78
CA SER A 18 3.80 -28.46 -55.10
C SER A 18 4.51 -27.18 -55.59
N ARG A 19 5.27 -26.49 -54.70
CA ARG A 19 6.73 -26.17 -54.79
C ARG A 19 7.11 -24.89 -54.01
N GLN A 20 8.22 -24.99 -53.27
CA GLN A 20 9.01 -23.91 -52.65
C GLN A 20 9.66 -23.00 -53.71
N PRO A 21 10.26 -21.86 -53.28
CA PRO A 21 11.59 -21.55 -53.77
C PRO A 21 12.60 -21.18 -52.68
N TRP A 22 13.81 -21.69 -52.91
CA TRP A 22 15.09 -21.30 -52.33
C TRP A 22 15.61 -20.04 -53.03
N LEU A 23 16.30 -19.17 -52.27
CA LEU A 23 17.13 -18.09 -52.82
C LEU A 23 18.57 -18.59 -52.98
N THR A 24 19.10 -18.53 -54.21
CA THR A 24 20.51 -18.76 -54.52
C THR A 24 21.10 -17.49 -55.11
N ILE A 25 22.25 -17.11 -54.56
CA ILE A 25 23.17 -16.05 -55.00
C ILE A 25 23.97 -16.57 -56.20
N LEU A 26 24.13 -15.77 -57.27
CA LEU A 26 25.39 -15.65 -58.04
C LEU A 26 25.36 -14.53 -59.10
N SER A 27 26.37 -13.66 -58.97
CA SER A 27 27.11 -12.82 -59.93
C SER A 27 26.67 -12.65 -61.39
N TYR A 28 26.81 -11.42 -61.92
CA TYR A 28 27.57 -11.17 -63.16
C TYR A 28 28.12 -9.72 -63.24
N LYS A 29 29.35 -9.60 -63.78
CA LYS A 29 30.13 -8.39 -64.09
C LYS A 29 29.72 -7.77 -65.43
N ALA A 30 29.82 -6.44 -65.53
CA ALA A 30 30.34 -5.60 -66.64
C ALA A 30 29.87 -4.14 -66.35
N GLY A 31 30.58 -3.04 -66.58
CA GLY A 31 31.68 -2.73 -67.48
C GLY A 31 31.32 -1.48 -68.29
N SER A 32 31.92 -0.34 -67.92
CA SER A 32 32.19 0.90 -68.69
C SER A 32 31.08 1.78 -69.32
N ALA A 33 31.08 3.03 -68.86
CA ALA A 33 31.19 4.32 -69.59
C ALA A 33 30.17 4.75 -70.66
N VAL A 34 29.63 5.99 -70.45
CA VAL A 34 29.52 7.15 -71.38
C VAL A 34 28.20 7.91 -71.12
N GLY A 35 28.28 9.23 -70.95
CA GLY A 35 27.19 10.15 -71.32
C GLY A 35 26.52 10.96 -70.20
N CYS A 36 27.21 12.01 -69.73
CA CYS A 36 26.59 13.14 -69.03
C CYS A 36 25.70 13.96 -69.98
N ALA A 37 24.43 14.16 -69.65
CA ALA A 37 23.72 15.45 -69.65
C ALA A 37 22.22 15.23 -69.32
N ASN A 38 21.63 16.12 -68.51
CA ASN A 38 20.19 16.24 -68.18
C ASN A 38 19.57 15.32 -67.11
N LEU A 39 20.24 15.13 -65.96
CA LEU A 39 19.65 14.49 -64.76
C LEU A 39 19.33 15.43 -63.59
N SER A 40 19.59 16.74 -63.71
CA SER A 40 19.34 17.69 -62.61
C SER A 40 17.88 18.12 -62.49
N TRP A 41 17.14 18.21 -63.59
CA TRP A 41 15.72 18.65 -63.57
C TRP A 41 14.76 17.58 -63.04
N TRP A 42 14.97 16.31 -63.37
CA TRP A 42 14.14 15.19 -62.87
C TRP A 42 14.39 14.90 -61.37
N ARG A 43 15.61 15.15 -60.86
CA ARG A 43 15.91 14.99 -59.43
C ARG A 43 15.30 16.11 -58.57
N CYS A 44 15.16 17.32 -59.09
CA CYS A 44 14.40 18.37 -58.43
C CYS A 44 12.90 18.06 -58.44
N LEU A 45 12.30 17.67 -59.57
CA LEU A 45 10.86 17.34 -59.61
C LEU A 45 10.52 16.11 -58.75
N ALA A 46 11.35 15.08 -58.74
CA ALA A 46 11.15 13.89 -57.89
C ALA A 46 11.35 14.20 -56.40
N ARG A 47 12.28 15.08 -56.03
CA ARG A 47 12.40 15.57 -54.64
C ARG A 47 11.23 16.47 -54.26
N SER A 48 10.76 17.35 -55.14
CA SER A 48 9.57 18.17 -54.91
C SER A 48 8.32 17.32 -54.77
N GLN A 49 8.15 16.27 -55.58
CA GLN A 49 7.00 15.35 -55.45
C GLN A 49 7.12 14.40 -54.25
N LEU A 50 8.31 13.99 -53.82
CA LEU A 50 8.50 13.25 -52.56
C LEU A 50 8.32 14.14 -51.32
N ILE A 51 8.71 15.41 -51.40
CA ILE A 51 8.46 16.40 -50.33
C ILE A 51 6.97 16.77 -50.31
N LEU A 52 6.32 16.93 -51.46
CA LEU A 52 4.89 17.21 -51.55
C LEU A 52 4.05 15.98 -51.18
N ALA A 53 4.47 14.76 -51.54
CA ALA A 53 3.82 13.51 -51.11
C ALA A 53 4.07 13.21 -49.62
N GLY A 54 5.25 13.59 -49.08
CA GLY A 54 5.53 13.57 -47.66
C GLY A 54 4.68 14.59 -46.90
N PHE A 55 4.53 15.81 -47.43
CA PHE A 55 3.63 16.82 -46.88
C PHE A 55 2.15 16.44 -47.02
N LEU A 56 1.73 15.85 -48.15
CA LEU A 56 0.38 15.33 -48.33
C LEU A 56 0.11 14.12 -47.43
N ALA A 57 1.08 13.24 -47.18
CA ALA A 57 0.94 12.15 -46.22
C ALA A 57 0.95 12.63 -44.76
N LEU A 58 1.60 13.76 -44.46
CA LEU A 58 1.51 14.45 -43.16
C LEU A 58 0.20 15.26 -43.00
N CYS A 59 -0.41 15.72 -44.09
CA CYS A 59 -1.67 16.46 -44.09
C CYS A 59 -2.92 15.56 -44.26
N LEU A 60 -2.77 14.36 -44.82
CA LEU A 60 -3.77 13.29 -44.76
C LEU A 60 -3.68 12.68 -43.36
N GLY A 61 -4.20 13.42 -42.38
CA GLY A 61 -4.24 12.98 -40.99
C GLY A 61 -4.82 11.58 -40.92
N GLY A 62 -3.97 10.60 -40.59
CA GLY A 62 -4.41 9.24 -40.33
C GLY A 62 -5.58 9.26 -39.35
N GLU A 63 -6.51 8.33 -39.53
CA GLU A 63 -7.60 8.21 -38.58
C GLU A 63 -7.02 8.15 -37.16
N PRO A 64 -7.58 8.94 -36.24
CA PRO A 64 -7.12 8.97 -34.86
C PRO A 64 -6.99 7.54 -34.33
N ALA A 65 -5.82 7.22 -33.78
CA ALA A 65 -5.56 5.89 -33.25
C ALA A 65 -6.53 5.67 -32.10
N GLN A 66 -7.43 4.69 -32.24
CA GLN A 66 -8.44 4.44 -31.22
C GLN A 66 -7.76 4.16 -29.88
N LEU A 67 -8.15 4.92 -28.84
CA LEU A 67 -7.69 4.67 -27.48
C LEU A 67 -7.98 3.21 -27.08
N PRO A 68 -7.11 2.55 -26.28
CA PRO A 68 -7.39 1.22 -25.76
C PRO A 68 -8.73 1.15 -25.02
N ALA A 69 -9.37 -0.03 -25.03
CA ALA A 69 -10.67 -0.23 -24.39
C ALA A 69 -10.60 0.01 -22.88
N THR A 70 -9.55 -0.49 -22.23
CA THR A 70 -9.30 -0.25 -20.80
C THR A 70 -8.00 0.52 -20.59
N ILE A 71 -8.11 1.77 -20.13
CA ILE A 71 -6.98 2.69 -19.94
C ILE A 71 -7.28 3.71 -18.84
N ARG A 72 -6.24 4.20 -18.16
CA ARG A 72 -6.34 5.28 -17.18
C ARG A 72 -5.71 6.56 -17.72
N LEU A 73 -6.36 7.70 -17.51
CA LEU A 73 -5.82 9.03 -17.72
C LEU A 73 -5.50 9.66 -16.36
N ASP A 74 -4.21 9.80 -16.06
CA ASP A 74 -3.71 10.49 -14.86
C ASP A 74 -3.42 11.96 -15.22
N ILE A 75 -4.29 12.88 -14.79
CA ILE A 75 -4.16 14.33 -15.04
C ILE A 75 -3.50 14.98 -13.82
N THR A 76 -2.46 15.79 -14.02
CA THR A 76 -1.85 16.65 -12.99
C THR A 76 -2.23 18.10 -13.25
N LEU A 77 -2.90 18.72 -12.28
CA LEU A 77 -3.22 20.14 -12.24
C LEU A 77 -2.20 20.87 -11.37
N GLU A 78 -1.40 21.75 -11.95
CA GLU A 78 -0.40 22.51 -11.19
C GLU A 78 -1.09 23.60 -10.35
N LYS A 79 -0.70 23.70 -9.07
CA LYS A 79 -1.17 24.76 -8.14
C LYS A 79 -2.70 24.80 -7.95
N ALA A 80 -3.36 23.65 -8.05
CA ALA A 80 -4.82 23.52 -8.02
C ALA A 80 -5.44 23.40 -6.62
N VAL A 81 -4.62 23.24 -5.58
CA VAL A 81 -5.06 23.15 -4.17
C VAL A 81 -4.23 24.07 -3.29
N TRP A 82 -4.86 24.68 -2.27
CA TRP A 82 -4.24 25.71 -1.42
C TRP A 82 -4.47 25.44 0.07
N PRO A 83 -3.46 25.04 0.86
CA PRO A 83 -3.58 24.86 2.30
C PRO A 83 -4.08 26.13 2.99
N GLY A 84 -5.09 26.01 3.85
CA GLY A 84 -5.68 27.16 4.55
C GLY A 84 -6.27 28.23 3.62
N GLY A 85 -6.50 27.89 2.34
CA GLY A 85 -6.93 28.81 1.30
C GLY A 85 -5.83 29.74 0.77
N ASP A 86 -4.58 29.66 1.22
CA ASP A 86 -3.49 30.54 0.78
C ASP A 86 -2.93 30.12 -0.60
N PRO A 87 -3.21 30.86 -1.68
CA PRO A 87 -2.73 30.50 -3.02
C PRO A 87 -1.20 30.56 -3.16
N ALA A 88 -0.49 31.24 -2.24
CA ALA A 88 0.98 31.23 -2.23
C ALA A 88 1.55 29.85 -1.86
N GLN A 89 0.76 29.02 -1.15
CA GLN A 89 1.10 27.65 -0.77
C GLN A 89 0.50 26.61 -1.73
N ALA A 90 0.15 27.04 -2.94
CA ALA A 90 -0.49 26.16 -3.89
C ALA A 90 0.36 24.94 -4.25
N GLY A 91 -0.28 23.77 -4.30
CA GLY A 91 0.35 22.56 -4.81
C GLY A 91 -0.51 21.82 -5.82
N GLY A 92 0.05 20.72 -6.33
CA GLY A 92 -0.57 19.97 -7.42
C GLY A 92 -1.75 19.12 -6.95
N LEU A 93 -2.74 18.95 -7.83
CA LEU A 93 -3.83 17.98 -7.69
C LEU A 93 -3.71 16.96 -8.82
N ARG A 94 -3.73 15.67 -8.50
CA ARG A 94 -3.78 14.61 -9.50
C ARG A 94 -5.20 14.06 -9.59
N LEU A 95 -5.79 14.08 -10.78
CA LEU A 95 -7.06 13.45 -11.11
C LEU A 95 -6.81 12.12 -11.82
N ARG A 96 -7.67 11.14 -11.57
CA ARG A 96 -7.66 9.85 -12.25
C ARG A 96 -9.02 9.57 -12.86
N LEU A 97 -9.00 9.37 -14.17
CA LEU A 97 -10.17 8.95 -14.94
C LEU A 97 -9.85 7.60 -15.56
N VAL A 98 -10.82 6.70 -15.55
CA VAL A 98 -10.66 5.36 -16.12
C VAL A 98 -11.64 5.19 -17.27
N ARG A 99 -11.11 4.72 -18.39
CA ARG A 99 -11.89 4.13 -19.46
C ARG A 99 -11.87 2.62 -19.25
N ASN A 100 -13.04 2.00 -19.24
CA ASN A 100 -13.21 0.57 -19.04
C ASN A 100 -14.12 0.02 -20.13
N HIS A 101 -13.67 -1.02 -20.84
CA HIS A 101 -14.41 -1.62 -21.97
C HIS A 101 -14.92 -0.58 -23.00
N GLY A 102 -14.13 0.47 -23.25
CA GLY A 102 -14.41 1.51 -24.23
C GLY A 102 -15.21 2.71 -23.72
N GLY A 103 -15.80 2.64 -22.51
CA GLY A 103 -16.55 3.73 -21.88
C GLY A 103 -15.76 4.42 -20.77
N TRP A 104 -15.88 5.74 -20.64
CA TRP A 104 -15.30 6.47 -19.51
C TRP A 104 -16.19 6.32 -18.27
N GLU A 105 -15.60 5.83 -17.18
CA GLU A 105 -16.25 5.80 -15.88
C GLU A 105 -16.51 7.24 -15.42
N ARG A 106 -17.72 7.49 -14.90
CA ARG A 106 -18.07 8.81 -14.36
C ARG A 106 -17.41 9.09 -13.02
N VAL A 107 -16.97 8.06 -12.30
CA VAL A 107 -16.26 8.23 -11.03
C VAL A 107 -14.88 8.82 -11.29
N VAL A 108 -14.58 9.91 -10.59
CA VAL A 108 -13.26 10.54 -10.61
C VAL A 108 -12.67 10.44 -9.22
N SER A 109 -11.39 10.12 -9.17
CA SER A 109 -10.65 9.96 -7.94
C SER A 109 -9.45 10.92 -8.00
N ALA A 110 -9.12 11.58 -6.90
CA ALA A 110 -8.05 12.58 -6.87
C ALA A 110 -7.25 12.61 -5.57
N ASP A 111 -5.99 13.04 -5.68
CA ASP A 111 -5.08 13.20 -4.53
C ASP A 111 -4.15 14.40 -4.70
N ALA A 112 -3.83 15.08 -3.60
CA ALA A 112 -2.96 16.25 -3.57
C ALA A 112 -1.71 16.00 -2.71
N ARG A 113 -0.92 14.99 -3.12
CA ARG A 113 0.28 14.56 -2.40
C ARG A 113 1.22 15.73 -2.06
N GLY A 114 1.55 15.83 -0.78
CA GLY A 114 2.46 16.85 -0.25
C GLY A 114 1.81 18.19 0.08
N VAL A 115 0.51 18.36 -0.21
CA VAL A 115 -0.27 19.54 0.15
C VAL A 115 -1.21 19.23 1.31
N ASN A 116 -2.08 18.24 1.11
CA ASN A 116 -2.95 17.69 2.14
C ASN A 116 -2.92 16.15 2.07
N LYS A 117 -3.38 15.49 3.13
CA LYS A 117 -3.48 14.03 3.20
C LYS A 117 -4.87 13.51 2.87
N THR A 118 -5.82 14.41 2.59
CA THR A 118 -7.23 14.09 2.36
C THR A 118 -7.39 13.45 1.00
N ASP A 119 -8.03 12.28 0.96
CA ASP A 119 -8.47 11.68 -0.30
C ASP A 119 -9.59 12.52 -0.92
N GLN A 120 -9.62 12.59 -2.24
CA GLN A 120 -10.68 13.27 -2.97
C GLN A 120 -11.38 12.30 -3.91
N HIS A 121 -12.70 12.40 -3.99
CA HIS A 121 -13.50 11.60 -4.90
C HIS A 121 -14.63 12.45 -5.48
N GLY A 122 -15.18 12.05 -6.62
CA GLY A 122 -16.33 12.76 -7.19
C GLY A 122 -16.72 12.24 -8.57
N ARG A 123 -17.22 13.13 -9.42
CA ARG A 123 -17.80 12.75 -10.73
C ARG A 123 -17.28 13.61 -11.87
N ALA A 124 -17.08 12.99 -13.02
CA ALA A 124 -16.97 13.70 -14.29
C ALA A 124 -18.36 14.15 -14.71
N LEU A 125 -18.54 15.46 -14.79
CA LEU A 125 -19.76 16.09 -15.30
C LEU A 125 -19.76 16.12 -16.84
N GLU A 126 -18.57 16.21 -17.42
CA GLU A 126 -18.31 16.20 -18.87
C GLU A 126 -16.94 15.52 -19.08
N ALA A 127 -16.85 14.59 -20.02
CA ALA A 127 -15.59 13.97 -20.41
C ALA A 127 -15.60 13.69 -21.92
N VAL A 128 -14.91 14.53 -22.68
CA VAL A 128 -14.67 14.34 -24.12
C VAL A 128 -13.19 14.09 -24.30
N ILE A 129 -12.82 12.83 -24.48
CA ILE A 129 -11.42 12.38 -24.52
C ILE A 129 -11.22 11.49 -25.74
N ASP A 130 -10.31 11.90 -26.61
CA ASP A 130 -9.83 11.14 -27.77
C ASP A 130 -8.29 11.09 -27.79
N ASP A 131 -7.70 10.66 -28.90
CA ASP A 131 -6.25 10.55 -29.07
C ASP A 131 -5.56 11.87 -29.46
N ARG A 132 -6.30 12.99 -29.54
CA ARG A 132 -5.79 14.32 -29.89
C ARG A 132 -6.01 15.32 -28.77
N GLN A 133 -7.11 15.21 -28.05
CA GLN A 133 -7.52 16.17 -27.03
C GLN A 133 -8.29 15.52 -25.88
N ALA A 134 -8.29 16.18 -24.73
CA ALA A 134 -9.13 15.82 -23.59
C ALA A 134 -9.73 17.09 -22.97
N THR A 135 -11.07 17.17 -22.94
CA THR A 135 -11.82 18.16 -22.17
C THR A 135 -12.59 17.44 -21.08
N VAL A 136 -12.30 17.80 -19.82
CA VAL A 136 -12.88 17.14 -18.66
C VAL A 136 -13.39 18.19 -17.69
N SER A 137 -14.66 18.12 -17.31
CA SER A 137 -15.23 18.87 -16.19
C SER A 137 -15.49 17.92 -15.03
N VAL A 138 -14.88 18.15 -13.87
CA VAL A 138 -15.01 17.30 -12.68
C VAL A 138 -15.54 18.09 -11.50
N THR A 139 -16.26 17.39 -10.62
CA THR A 139 -16.56 17.83 -9.26
C THR A 139 -15.92 16.86 -8.29
N LEU A 140 -15.35 17.36 -7.20
CA LEU A 140 -14.65 16.59 -6.19
C LEU A 140 -15.08 17.02 -4.79
N GLN A 141 -15.12 16.05 -3.89
CA GLN A 141 -15.29 16.24 -2.46
C GLN A 141 -14.03 15.73 -1.76
N GLU A 142 -13.50 16.53 -0.85
CA GLU A 142 -12.45 16.09 0.06
C GLU A 142 -13.08 15.22 1.15
N GLU A 143 -12.49 14.07 1.40
CA GLU A 143 -12.81 13.27 2.57
C GLU A 143 -12.41 14.05 3.83
N PRO A 144 -13.37 14.44 4.68
CA PRO A 144 -13.05 15.21 5.85
C PRO A 144 -12.18 14.37 6.78
N ALA A 145 -11.13 14.99 7.31
CA ALA A 145 -10.51 14.44 8.50
C ALA A 145 -11.57 14.43 9.62
N PRO A 146 -11.55 13.47 10.56
CA PRO A 146 -12.59 13.38 11.60
C PRO A 146 -12.71 14.63 12.50
N TRP A 147 -11.72 15.52 12.46
CA TRP A 147 -11.68 16.80 13.18
C TRP A 147 -11.90 18.03 12.28
N ASP A 148 -11.99 17.86 10.97
CA ASP A 148 -12.26 18.94 10.03
C ASP A 148 -13.75 18.94 9.67
N PRO A 149 -14.42 20.10 9.65
CA PRO A 149 -15.78 20.16 9.13
C PRO A 149 -15.81 19.74 7.65
N PRO A 150 -16.96 19.26 7.15
CA PRO A 150 -17.17 19.07 5.72
C PRO A 150 -16.79 20.34 4.96
N ARG A 151 -16.10 20.17 3.84
CA ARG A 151 -15.59 21.25 3.00
C ARG A 151 -16.42 21.37 1.74
N ASP A 152 -16.43 22.57 1.17
CA ASP A 152 -17.09 22.86 -0.10
C ASP A 152 -16.62 21.90 -1.21
N TRP A 153 -17.51 21.62 -2.16
CA TRP A 153 -17.15 20.86 -3.37
C TRP A 153 -16.20 21.65 -4.25
N ASN A 154 -15.15 20.99 -4.71
CA ASN A 154 -14.19 21.52 -5.65
C ASN A 154 -14.65 21.23 -7.08
N ARG A 155 -14.41 22.16 -8.01
CA ARG A 155 -14.79 21.99 -9.42
C ARG A 155 -13.63 22.36 -10.30
N TYR A 156 -13.38 21.57 -11.33
CA TYR A 156 -12.31 21.86 -12.29
C TYR A 156 -12.81 21.58 -13.70
N ARG A 157 -12.46 22.46 -14.63
CA ARG A 157 -12.53 22.23 -16.07
C ARG A 157 -11.12 22.19 -16.60
N VAL A 158 -10.76 21.09 -17.25
CA VAL A 158 -9.43 20.80 -17.78
C VAL A 158 -9.53 20.70 -19.29
N GLN A 159 -8.62 21.36 -19.99
CA GLN A 159 -8.48 21.30 -21.44
C GLN A 159 -7.05 20.90 -21.77
N LEU A 160 -6.90 19.82 -22.53
CA LEU A 160 -5.60 19.22 -22.84
C LEU A 160 -5.51 18.89 -24.33
N GLU A 161 -4.31 19.03 -24.87
CA GLU A 161 -3.94 18.63 -26.22
C GLU A 161 -2.80 17.62 -26.17
N ARG A 162 -2.88 16.60 -27.02
CA ARG A 162 -1.86 15.56 -27.10
C ARG A 162 -0.58 16.12 -27.71
N GLN A 163 0.53 15.75 -27.10
CA GLN A 163 1.88 16.17 -27.47
C GLN A 163 2.56 15.10 -28.32
N VAL A 164 3.69 15.49 -28.94
CA VAL A 164 4.52 14.58 -29.75
C VAL A 164 5.11 13.43 -28.93
N ASP A 165 5.34 13.63 -27.63
CA ASP A 165 5.81 12.59 -26.69
C ASP A 165 4.71 11.57 -26.30
N GLY A 166 3.49 11.76 -26.80
CA GLY A 166 2.33 10.92 -26.53
C GLY A 166 1.55 11.28 -25.26
N GLY A 167 2.09 12.17 -24.41
CA GLY A 167 1.40 12.75 -23.27
C GLY A 167 0.45 13.88 -23.66
N PHE A 168 -0.17 14.51 -22.67
CA PHE A 168 -1.11 15.62 -22.87
C PHE A 168 -0.65 16.85 -22.08
N ARG A 169 -0.88 18.05 -22.62
CA ARG A 169 -0.61 19.34 -21.93
C ARG A 169 -1.71 20.34 -22.24
N GLY A 170 -1.96 21.25 -21.31
CA GLY A 170 -2.94 22.33 -21.49
C GLY A 170 -3.16 23.10 -20.20
N THR A 171 -4.42 23.46 -19.92
CA THR A 171 -4.79 24.33 -18.80
C THR A 171 -5.97 23.78 -18.01
N TRP A 172 -6.15 24.31 -16.82
CA TRP A 172 -7.35 24.10 -16.03
C TRP A 172 -7.86 25.43 -15.48
N THR A 173 -9.18 25.52 -15.28
CA THR A 173 -9.85 26.53 -14.48
C THR A 173 -10.72 25.85 -13.44
N GLY A 174 -10.95 26.45 -12.28
CA GLY A 174 -11.71 25.77 -11.24
C GLY A 174 -11.97 26.58 -9.99
N LEU A 175 -12.65 25.92 -9.05
CA LEU A 175 -12.99 26.41 -7.73
C LEU A 175 -12.46 25.39 -6.71
N TYR A 176 -11.64 25.84 -5.76
CA TYR A 176 -11.23 25.06 -4.62
C TYR A 176 -11.63 25.80 -3.34
N HIS A 177 -12.47 25.18 -2.50
CA HIS A 177 -13.07 25.84 -1.32
C HIS A 177 -13.70 27.21 -1.65
N GLY A 178 -14.45 27.26 -2.75
CA GLY A 178 -15.15 28.46 -3.21
C GLY A 178 -14.27 29.57 -3.80
N ARG A 179 -12.94 29.41 -3.85
CA ARG A 179 -12.02 30.37 -4.48
C ARG A 179 -11.66 29.91 -5.89
N GLU A 180 -11.69 30.85 -6.84
CA GLU A 180 -11.35 30.58 -8.24
C GLU A 180 -9.84 30.41 -8.44
N GLY A 181 -9.47 29.55 -9.38
CA GLY A 181 -8.09 29.31 -9.77
C GLY A 181 -7.95 28.90 -11.23
N THR A 182 -6.73 29.05 -11.74
CA THR A 182 -6.33 28.60 -13.08
C THR A 182 -4.86 28.19 -13.07
N GLY A 183 -4.46 27.28 -13.95
CA GLY A 183 -3.08 26.84 -14.04
C GLY A 183 -2.81 25.90 -15.20
N ALA A 184 -1.57 25.42 -15.28
CA ALA A 184 -1.16 24.42 -16.26
C ALA A 184 -1.68 23.03 -15.85
N ALA A 185 -1.99 22.21 -16.86
CA ALA A 185 -2.36 20.82 -16.69
C ALA A 185 -1.53 19.93 -17.62
N SER A 186 -1.21 18.73 -17.15
CA SER A 186 -0.60 17.68 -17.98
C SER A 186 -1.29 16.35 -17.72
N ALA A 187 -1.22 15.39 -18.65
CA ALA A 187 -1.74 14.05 -18.38
C ALA A 187 -0.95 12.95 -19.08
N VAL A 188 -1.01 11.76 -18.49
CA VAL A 188 -0.40 10.53 -19.01
C VAL A 188 -1.46 9.44 -19.12
N LEU A 189 -1.43 8.71 -20.24
CA LEU A 189 -2.26 7.54 -20.47
C LEU A 189 -1.52 6.27 -20.02
N THR A 190 -2.17 5.48 -19.18
CA THR A 190 -1.60 4.23 -18.65
C THR A 190 -2.53 3.05 -18.91
N PRO A 191 -2.13 2.06 -19.73
CA PRO A 191 -2.93 0.86 -19.95
C PRO A 191 -3.20 0.09 -18.65
N LEU A 192 -4.39 -0.47 -18.54
CA LEU A 192 -4.77 -1.37 -17.45
C LEU A 192 -5.01 -2.77 -18.00
N ALA A 193 -4.75 -3.79 -17.18
CA ALA A 193 -5.08 -5.17 -17.54
C ALA A 193 -6.60 -5.32 -17.65
N GLU A 194 -7.09 -5.78 -18.79
CA GLU A 194 -8.52 -5.97 -19.06
C GLU A 194 -8.95 -7.43 -18.82
N THR A 195 -10.15 -7.61 -18.29
CA THR A 195 -10.85 -8.88 -18.03
C THR A 195 -12.36 -8.66 -18.07
N SER A 196 -13.17 -9.71 -18.10
CA SER A 196 -14.63 -9.57 -18.12
C SER A 196 -15.16 -9.02 -16.79
N SER A 197 -15.89 -7.89 -16.82
CA SER A 197 -16.57 -7.33 -15.64
C SER A 197 -17.76 -8.18 -15.19
N ALA A 198 -18.05 -8.13 -13.89
CA ALA A 198 -19.26 -8.71 -13.33
C ALA A 198 -20.50 -7.94 -13.77
N GLN A 199 -21.64 -8.63 -13.87
CA GLN A 199 -22.94 -7.97 -14.08
C GLN A 199 -23.45 -7.38 -12.76
N PRO A 200 -24.26 -6.29 -12.80
CA PRO A 200 -24.94 -5.80 -11.60
C PRO A 200 -25.72 -6.92 -10.90
N GLY A 201 -25.57 -7.02 -9.57
CA GLY A 201 -26.20 -8.07 -8.75
C GLY A 201 -25.60 -9.48 -8.89
N GLU A 202 -24.56 -9.69 -9.69
CA GLU A 202 -23.93 -11.01 -9.83
C GLU A 202 -23.15 -11.40 -8.56
N HIS A 203 -23.47 -12.57 -7.98
CA HIS A 203 -22.72 -13.17 -6.87
C HIS A 203 -22.57 -14.69 -7.07
N PRO A 204 -21.44 -15.33 -6.74
CA PRO A 204 -20.19 -14.70 -6.33
C PRO A 204 -19.53 -13.97 -7.50
N ARG A 205 -18.80 -12.90 -7.19
CA ARG A 205 -18.03 -12.09 -8.16
C ARG A 205 -16.66 -11.67 -7.65
N LEU A 206 -16.34 -11.85 -6.38
CA LEU A 206 -15.08 -11.41 -5.80
C LEU A 206 -13.98 -12.47 -5.99
N LEU A 207 -14.23 -13.72 -5.59
CA LEU A 207 -13.21 -14.76 -5.72
C LEU A 207 -13.18 -15.41 -7.11
N PHE A 208 -14.36 -15.74 -7.61
CA PHE A 208 -14.64 -16.36 -8.91
C PHE A 208 -16.08 -15.99 -9.28
N ARG A 209 -16.45 -16.24 -10.54
CA ARG A 209 -17.81 -15.98 -11.06
C ARG A 209 -18.60 -17.27 -11.20
N LYS A 210 -19.93 -17.17 -11.33
CA LYS A 210 -20.79 -18.35 -11.60
C LYS A 210 -20.33 -19.13 -12.84
N ALA A 211 -19.81 -18.44 -13.85
CA ALA A 211 -19.28 -19.06 -15.06
C ALA A 211 -18.05 -19.97 -14.82
N ASP A 212 -17.32 -19.76 -13.72
CA ASP A 212 -16.13 -20.54 -13.37
C ASP A 212 -16.47 -21.84 -12.61
N LEU A 213 -17.69 -21.94 -12.05
CA LEU A 213 -18.11 -23.08 -11.24
C LEU A 213 -17.97 -24.45 -11.93
N PRO A 214 -18.31 -24.63 -13.23
CA PRO A 214 -18.10 -25.90 -13.91
C PRO A 214 -16.62 -26.33 -13.90
N ALA A 215 -15.69 -25.41 -14.16
CA ALA A 215 -14.26 -25.69 -14.15
C ALA A 215 -13.76 -26.00 -12.73
N LEU A 216 -14.22 -25.25 -11.72
CA LEU A 216 -13.88 -25.49 -10.32
C LEU A 216 -14.39 -26.84 -9.79
N LYS A 217 -15.61 -27.24 -10.18
CA LYS A 217 -16.16 -28.57 -9.84
C LYS A 217 -15.42 -29.70 -10.56
N ALA A 218 -15.06 -29.52 -11.83
CA ALA A 218 -14.22 -30.48 -12.54
C ALA A 218 -12.85 -30.62 -11.87
N LYS A 219 -12.25 -29.49 -11.45
CA LYS A 219 -11.00 -29.48 -10.70
C LYS A 219 -11.13 -30.17 -9.34
N ALA A 220 -12.23 -29.94 -8.61
CA ALA A 220 -12.53 -30.61 -7.35
C ALA A 220 -12.55 -32.13 -7.48
N ALA A 221 -13.02 -32.66 -8.61
CA ALA A 221 -13.08 -34.11 -8.86
C ALA A 221 -11.71 -34.76 -9.13
N THR A 222 -10.66 -33.98 -9.37
CA THR A 222 -9.30 -34.52 -9.57
C THR A 222 -8.68 -35.01 -8.26
N PRO A 223 -7.70 -35.93 -8.28
CA PRO A 223 -6.99 -36.35 -7.06
C PRO A 223 -6.37 -35.17 -6.30
N TRP A 224 -5.80 -34.20 -7.02
CA TRP A 224 -5.27 -32.96 -6.42
C TRP A 224 -6.39 -32.15 -5.77
N GLY A 225 -7.52 -31.95 -6.46
CA GLY A 225 -8.67 -31.22 -5.95
C GLY A 225 -9.27 -31.85 -4.68
N GLN A 226 -9.37 -33.18 -4.64
CA GLN A 226 -9.81 -33.91 -3.46
C GLN A 226 -8.84 -33.75 -2.28
N ALA A 227 -7.53 -33.74 -2.54
CA ALA A 227 -6.52 -33.50 -1.51
C ALA A 227 -6.62 -32.08 -0.92
N GLU A 228 -6.86 -31.07 -1.75
CA GLU A 228 -7.04 -29.68 -1.30
C GLU A 228 -8.37 -29.48 -0.55
N ILE A 229 -9.45 -30.15 -0.96
CA ILE A 229 -10.71 -30.17 -0.20
C ILE A 229 -10.51 -30.83 1.17
N ALA A 230 -9.76 -31.94 1.22
CA ALA A 230 -9.42 -32.60 2.48
C ALA A 230 -8.56 -31.68 3.38
N ARG A 231 -7.60 -30.94 2.80
CA ARG A 231 -6.81 -29.92 3.49
C ARG A 231 -7.71 -28.83 4.07
N LEU A 232 -8.63 -28.28 3.29
CA LEU A 232 -9.62 -27.27 3.75
C LEU A 232 -10.48 -27.80 4.90
N ARG A 233 -11.00 -29.03 4.80
CA ARG A 233 -11.77 -29.67 5.88
C ARG A 233 -10.95 -29.86 7.14
N LYS A 234 -9.66 -30.22 7.03
CA LYS A 234 -8.74 -30.32 8.16
C LYS A 234 -8.52 -28.96 8.83
N LEU A 235 -8.36 -27.88 8.05
CA LEU A 235 -8.26 -26.52 8.58
C LEU A 235 -9.54 -26.10 9.31
N LEU A 236 -10.72 -26.43 8.78
CA LEU A 236 -12.01 -26.16 9.43
C LEU A 236 -12.23 -26.96 10.72
N ALA A 237 -11.75 -28.20 10.77
CA ALA A 237 -11.84 -29.07 11.94
C ALA A 237 -10.81 -28.72 13.03
N GLY A 238 -9.70 -28.09 12.64
CA GLY A 238 -8.71 -27.59 13.59
C GLY A 238 -9.33 -26.58 14.54
N LYS A 239 -8.99 -26.66 15.83
CA LYS A 239 -9.04 -25.48 16.68
C LYS A 239 -8.02 -24.55 16.05
N GLY A 240 -8.48 -23.53 15.33
CA GLY A 240 -7.59 -22.56 14.68
C GLY A 240 -6.44 -22.29 15.64
N GLY A 241 -5.21 -22.50 15.17
CA GLY A 241 -4.06 -22.12 15.98
C GLY A 241 -4.25 -20.67 16.41
N PRO A 242 -3.69 -20.24 17.55
CA PRO A 242 -3.79 -18.83 17.98
C PRO A 242 -3.29 -17.82 16.92
N ASP A 243 -2.72 -18.32 15.81
CA ASP A 243 -2.03 -17.61 14.74
C ASP A 243 -2.74 -17.76 13.36
N THR A 244 -3.69 -18.70 13.22
CA THR A 244 -4.47 -18.89 11.98
C THR A 244 -5.65 -17.92 11.95
N GLU A 245 -5.84 -17.21 10.83
CA GLU A 245 -6.88 -16.19 10.66
C GLU A 245 -8.25 -16.62 11.22
N GLY A 246 -8.94 -15.64 11.81
CA GLY A 246 -10.11 -15.81 12.67
C GLY A 246 -11.36 -16.39 11.99
N PRO A 247 -12.51 -16.34 12.70
CA PRO A 247 -13.75 -16.99 12.25
C PRO A 247 -14.19 -16.61 10.81
N THR A 248 -13.93 -15.39 10.36
CA THR A 248 -14.22 -14.94 8.98
C THR A 248 -13.49 -15.73 7.89
N ALA A 249 -12.23 -16.10 8.09
CA ALA A 249 -11.50 -16.97 7.14
C ALA A 249 -12.16 -18.35 7.00
N ARG A 250 -12.70 -18.91 8.10
CA ARG A 250 -13.47 -20.17 8.06
C ARG A 250 -14.75 -20.01 7.25
N ALA A 251 -15.46 -18.90 7.39
CA ALA A 251 -16.66 -18.61 6.60
C ALA A 251 -16.37 -18.55 5.09
N VAL A 252 -15.20 -18.03 4.68
CA VAL A 252 -14.75 -18.08 3.27
C VAL A 252 -14.61 -19.53 2.78
N ALA A 253 -13.97 -20.40 3.57
CA ALA A 253 -13.80 -21.81 3.23
C ALA A 253 -15.13 -22.57 3.15
N LEU A 254 -16.05 -22.32 4.09
CA LEU A 254 -17.41 -22.87 4.05
C LEU A 254 -18.18 -22.41 2.80
N GLY A 255 -18.03 -21.14 2.41
CA GLY A 255 -18.60 -20.59 1.18
C GLY A 255 -18.09 -21.29 -0.08
N LEU A 256 -16.77 -21.49 -0.21
CA LEU A 256 -16.22 -22.26 -1.34
C LEU A 256 -16.76 -23.70 -1.34
N LEU A 257 -16.73 -24.39 -0.19
CA LEU A 257 -17.17 -25.77 -0.11
C LEU A 257 -18.66 -25.91 -0.47
N PHE A 258 -19.51 -24.97 -0.04
CA PHE A 258 -20.91 -24.91 -0.46
C PHE A 258 -21.04 -24.88 -2.00
N HIS A 259 -20.30 -24.01 -2.68
CA HIS A 259 -20.34 -23.94 -4.15
C HIS A 259 -19.87 -25.22 -4.84
N LEU A 260 -18.91 -25.94 -4.24
CA LEU A 260 -18.40 -27.20 -4.78
C LEU A 260 -19.34 -28.39 -4.52
N THR A 261 -20.01 -28.45 -3.36
CA THR A 261 -20.79 -29.61 -2.92
C THR A 261 -22.31 -29.45 -3.04
N GLY A 262 -22.82 -28.22 -2.99
CA GLY A 262 -24.25 -27.91 -2.88
C GLY A 262 -24.83 -28.10 -1.46
N ASP A 263 -24.01 -28.38 -0.46
CA ASP A 263 -24.47 -28.62 0.92
C ASP A 263 -24.84 -27.30 1.64
N ALA A 264 -26.14 -27.06 1.78
CA ALA A 264 -26.68 -25.85 2.40
C ALA A 264 -26.28 -25.68 3.88
N SER A 265 -25.93 -26.75 4.60
CA SER A 265 -25.51 -26.67 6.00
C SER A 265 -24.19 -25.90 6.16
N LEU A 266 -23.29 -26.00 5.18
CA LEU A 266 -22.04 -25.24 5.14
C LEU A 266 -22.31 -23.74 5.00
N ALA A 267 -23.27 -23.37 4.16
CA ALA A 267 -23.63 -21.98 3.96
C ALA A 267 -24.28 -21.37 5.22
N GLU A 268 -25.15 -22.13 5.89
CA GLU A 268 -25.75 -21.73 7.16
C GLU A 268 -24.70 -21.57 8.28
N GLU A 269 -23.77 -22.51 8.41
CA GLU A 269 -22.66 -22.39 9.36
C GLU A 269 -21.82 -21.14 9.06
N GLY A 270 -21.48 -20.90 7.79
CA GLY A 270 -20.73 -19.72 7.35
C GLY A 270 -21.42 -18.42 7.73
N ARG A 271 -22.74 -18.30 7.48
CA ARG A 271 -23.54 -17.13 7.88
C ARG A 271 -23.58 -16.94 9.39
N SER A 272 -23.76 -18.02 10.15
CA SER A 272 -23.78 -17.99 11.62
C SER A 272 -22.45 -17.49 12.18
N ILE A 273 -21.33 -17.94 11.60
CA ILE A 273 -19.99 -17.50 11.99
C ILE A 273 -19.83 -15.99 11.74
N LEU A 274 -20.22 -15.48 10.56
CA LEU A 274 -20.08 -14.06 10.25
C LEU A 274 -20.83 -13.17 11.24
N LEU A 275 -22.10 -13.48 11.53
CA LEU A 275 -22.89 -12.70 12.49
C LEU A 275 -22.26 -12.69 13.90
N LYS A 276 -21.73 -13.83 14.35
CA LYS A 276 -21.05 -13.95 15.65
C LYS A 276 -19.72 -13.20 15.71
N ASP A 277 -19.04 -13.04 14.57
CA ASP A 277 -17.72 -12.44 14.49
C ASP A 277 -17.72 -10.91 14.30
N ILE A 278 -18.86 -10.29 13.98
CA ILE A 278 -19.00 -8.82 13.82
C ILE A 278 -18.29 -8.02 14.93
N PRO A 279 -18.36 -8.38 16.24
CA PRO A 279 -17.63 -7.66 17.29
C PRO A 279 -16.12 -7.62 17.06
N ASN A 280 -15.51 -8.69 16.52
CA ASN A 280 -14.07 -8.75 16.26
C ASN A 280 -13.63 -7.85 15.10
N TRP A 281 -14.56 -7.39 14.25
CA TRP A 281 -14.24 -6.47 13.15
C TRP A 281 -13.93 -5.05 13.65
N TYR A 282 -14.11 -4.80 14.95
CA TYR A 282 -13.73 -3.58 15.64
C TYR A 282 -12.50 -3.80 16.55
N ASN A 283 -12.01 -5.04 16.65
CA ASN A 283 -10.94 -5.38 17.56
C ASN A 283 -9.59 -4.97 16.97
N VAL A 284 -8.96 -4.03 17.66
CA VAL A 284 -7.68 -3.41 17.28
C VAL A 284 -6.52 -3.89 18.15
N MET A 285 -6.78 -4.78 19.12
CA MET A 285 -5.71 -5.40 19.92
C MET A 285 -4.70 -6.14 19.03
N TYR A 286 -5.16 -6.63 17.87
CA TYR A 286 -4.29 -7.08 16.80
C TYR A 286 -4.22 -5.96 15.77
N VAL A 287 -3.03 -5.38 15.65
CA VAL A 287 -2.67 -4.17 14.89
C VAL A 287 -3.22 -4.13 13.45
N HIS A 288 -3.61 -5.28 12.86
CA HIS A 288 -4.26 -5.36 11.54
C HIS A 288 -5.51 -6.27 11.48
N GLY A 289 -6.00 -6.74 12.62
CA GLY A 289 -7.05 -7.76 12.73
C GLY A 289 -8.38 -7.32 12.10
N ALA A 290 -8.84 -6.11 12.42
CA ALA A 290 -10.09 -5.56 11.88
C ALA A 290 -10.10 -5.54 10.33
N ALA A 291 -9.01 -5.11 9.70
CA ALA A 291 -8.91 -5.08 8.24
C ALA A 291 -9.00 -6.49 7.64
N ALA A 292 -8.27 -7.46 8.20
CA ALA A 292 -8.33 -8.84 7.74
C ALA A 292 -9.74 -9.44 7.88
N CYS A 293 -10.38 -9.26 9.04
CA CYS A 293 -11.73 -9.76 9.28
C CYS A 293 -12.75 -9.17 8.31
N VAL A 294 -12.73 -7.86 8.06
CA VAL A 294 -13.69 -7.22 7.16
C VAL A 294 -13.48 -7.65 5.70
N ALA A 295 -12.25 -7.74 5.24
CA ALA A 295 -11.95 -8.21 3.88
C ALA A 295 -12.44 -9.65 3.65
N GLN A 296 -12.18 -10.54 4.61
CA GLN A 296 -12.64 -11.93 4.57
C GLN A 296 -14.15 -12.04 4.73
N ALA A 297 -14.76 -11.21 5.57
CA ALA A 297 -16.21 -11.14 5.73
C ALA A 297 -16.89 -10.71 4.42
N ALA A 298 -16.35 -9.72 3.72
CA ALA A 298 -16.85 -9.28 2.42
C ALA A 298 -16.75 -10.41 1.37
N LEU A 299 -15.64 -11.15 1.37
CA LEU A 299 -15.45 -12.31 0.51
C LEU A 299 -16.44 -13.46 0.82
N ALA A 300 -16.61 -13.78 2.11
CA ALA A 300 -17.56 -14.80 2.55
C ALA A 300 -19.01 -14.36 2.28
N TYR A 301 -19.33 -13.07 2.44
CA TYR A 301 -20.63 -12.50 2.10
C TYR A 301 -20.97 -12.75 0.63
N ASP A 302 -20.04 -12.43 -0.27
CA ASP A 302 -20.19 -12.66 -1.71
C ASP A 302 -20.41 -14.14 -2.05
N LEU A 303 -19.66 -15.04 -1.40
CA LEU A 303 -19.81 -16.50 -1.61
C LEU A 303 -21.14 -17.05 -1.07
N LEU A 304 -21.69 -16.46 -0.01
CA LEU A 304 -22.89 -16.96 0.68
C LEU A 304 -24.18 -16.26 0.25
N TYR A 305 -24.07 -15.18 -0.54
CA TYR A 305 -25.15 -14.26 -0.90
C TYR A 305 -26.43 -14.95 -1.40
N ASP A 306 -26.30 -15.86 -2.38
CA ASP A 306 -27.42 -16.53 -3.05
C ASP A 306 -28.26 -17.42 -2.11
N THR A 307 -27.72 -17.79 -0.96
CA THR A 307 -28.39 -18.65 0.03
C THR A 307 -28.92 -17.89 1.23
N ALA A 308 -28.67 -16.59 1.31
CA ALA A 308 -29.09 -15.76 2.42
C ALA A 308 -30.56 -15.32 2.27
N ASP A 309 -31.24 -15.18 3.40
CA ASP A 309 -32.50 -14.44 3.45
C ASP A 309 -32.26 -12.92 3.38
N GLN A 310 -33.35 -12.17 3.21
CA GLN A 310 -33.29 -10.72 3.09
C GLN A 310 -32.76 -10.04 4.36
N ASN A 311 -33.16 -10.53 5.53
CA ASN A 311 -32.76 -9.95 6.81
C ASN A 311 -31.25 -10.08 7.05
N TRP A 312 -30.67 -11.23 6.71
CA TRP A 312 -29.23 -11.44 6.78
C TRP A 312 -28.48 -10.52 5.81
N ARG A 313 -28.98 -10.38 4.57
CA ARG A 313 -28.37 -9.46 3.58
C ARG A 313 -28.37 -8.02 4.08
N GLU A 314 -29.51 -7.53 4.56
CA GLU A 314 -29.64 -6.17 5.10
C GLU A 314 -28.72 -5.95 6.30
N THR A 315 -28.65 -6.91 7.22
CA THR A 315 -27.74 -6.86 8.38
C THR A 315 -26.28 -6.74 7.94
N MET A 316 -25.85 -7.57 6.99
CA MET A 316 -24.48 -7.56 6.49
C MET A 316 -24.17 -6.29 5.70
N GLN A 317 -25.11 -5.81 4.88
CA GLN A 317 -24.96 -4.56 4.12
C GLN A 317 -24.81 -3.36 5.05
N SER A 318 -25.71 -3.22 6.04
CA SER A 318 -25.63 -2.18 7.08
C SER A 318 -24.29 -2.22 7.81
N THR A 319 -23.85 -3.42 8.19
CA THR A 319 -22.58 -3.61 8.90
C THR A 319 -21.38 -3.23 8.04
N LEU A 320 -21.28 -3.73 6.80
CA LEU A 320 -20.18 -3.43 5.88
C LEU A 320 -20.12 -1.94 5.55
N MET A 321 -21.27 -1.30 5.35
CA MET A 321 -21.36 0.14 5.06
C MET A 321 -20.69 0.98 6.15
N VAL A 322 -20.99 0.71 7.42
CA VAL A 322 -20.34 1.38 8.54
C VAL A 322 -18.84 1.08 8.53
N LYS A 323 -18.48 -0.17 8.26
CA LYS A 323 -17.07 -0.58 8.31
C LYS A 323 -16.20 0.10 7.28
N MET A 324 -16.73 0.48 6.13
CA MET A 324 -15.97 1.28 5.18
C MET A 324 -15.48 2.59 5.80
N GLN A 325 -16.37 3.31 6.50
CA GLN A 325 -16.02 4.56 7.18
C GLN A 325 -15.04 4.32 8.34
N TYR A 326 -15.26 3.28 9.15
CA TYR A 326 -14.34 2.91 10.23
C TYR A 326 -12.94 2.61 9.71
N LEU A 327 -12.83 1.85 8.62
CA LEU A 327 -11.54 1.52 7.99
C LEU A 327 -10.91 2.73 7.30
N TYR A 328 -11.68 3.80 7.04
CA TYR A 328 -11.15 5.01 6.45
C TYR A 328 -10.26 5.79 7.44
N TYR A 329 -10.70 5.93 8.68
CA TYR A 329 -9.92 6.49 9.78
C TYR A 329 -10.12 5.61 11.01
N PRO A 330 -9.38 4.49 11.12
CA PRO A 330 -9.54 3.61 12.26
C PRO A 330 -9.17 4.40 13.53
N PRO A 331 -9.99 4.36 14.58
CA PRO A 331 -9.78 5.12 15.81
C PRO A 331 -8.65 4.56 16.69
N VAL A 332 -7.62 3.98 16.06
CA VAL A 332 -6.50 3.34 16.72
C VAL A 332 -5.36 4.33 16.89
N GLY A 333 -4.81 4.38 18.11
CA GLY A 333 -3.52 5.02 18.33
C GLY A 333 -2.46 4.37 17.44
N GLY A 334 -1.82 5.16 16.57
CA GLY A 334 -0.72 4.69 15.73
C GLY A 334 -1.06 4.27 14.29
N PHE A 335 -2.31 4.49 13.81
CA PHE A 335 -2.61 4.31 12.39
C PHE A 335 -1.67 5.17 11.53
N ASN A 336 -1.00 4.51 10.59
CA ASN A 336 -0.11 5.16 9.65
C ASN A 336 -0.82 5.33 8.29
N ASP A 337 -1.15 6.59 7.97
CA ASP A 337 -1.87 6.97 6.76
C ASP A 337 -0.96 7.26 5.55
N TYR A 338 0.36 7.04 5.67
CA TYR A 338 1.27 7.21 4.53
C TYR A 338 0.96 6.22 3.42
N ASP A 339 1.06 6.69 2.17
CA ASP A 339 0.77 5.88 0.97
C ASP A 339 1.63 4.62 0.91
N GLY A 340 2.89 4.69 1.36
CA GLY A 340 3.80 3.53 1.40
C GLY A 340 3.53 2.53 2.52
N SER A 341 2.66 2.84 3.49
CA SER A 341 2.51 2.03 4.70
C SER A 341 1.68 0.77 4.50
N ASN A 342 2.17 -0.35 5.05
CA ASN A 342 1.40 -1.58 5.22
C ASN A 342 0.04 -1.37 5.90
N TRP A 343 -0.06 -0.43 6.86
CA TRP A 343 -1.33 -0.09 7.52
C TRP A 343 -2.34 0.45 6.53
N SER A 344 -1.94 1.48 5.79
CA SER A 344 -2.75 2.08 4.73
C SER A 344 -3.17 1.00 3.74
N ALA A 345 -2.22 0.21 3.21
CA ALA A 345 -2.52 -0.85 2.25
C ALA A 345 -3.60 -1.84 2.77
N MET A 346 -3.48 -2.33 4.00
CA MET A 346 -4.42 -3.31 4.55
C MET A 346 -5.81 -2.73 4.81
N TYR A 347 -5.90 -1.60 5.52
CA TYR A 347 -7.19 -1.01 5.87
C TYR A 347 -7.94 -0.51 4.63
N ARG A 348 -7.22 0.07 3.67
CA ARG A 348 -7.80 0.56 2.40
C ARG A 348 -8.24 -0.60 1.51
N SER A 349 -7.49 -1.69 1.48
CA SER A 349 -7.90 -2.90 0.77
C SER A 349 -9.14 -3.54 1.40
N ALA A 350 -9.23 -3.60 2.73
CA ALA A 350 -10.42 -4.10 3.41
C ALA A 350 -11.66 -3.22 3.17
N MET A 351 -11.49 -1.90 3.15
CA MET A 351 -12.53 -0.94 2.77
C MET A 351 -12.97 -1.16 1.32
N GLY A 352 -12.02 -1.37 0.41
CA GLY A 352 -12.28 -1.71 -0.99
C GLY A 352 -13.04 -3.03 -1.15
N MET A 353 -12.67 -4.06 -0.40
CA MET A 353 -13.37 -5.35 -0.37
C MET A 353 -14.82 -5.19 0.08
N ALA A 354 -15.06 -4.47 1.18
CA ALA A 354 -16.42 -4.16 1.62
C ALA A 354 -17.18 -3.38 0.54
N SER A 355 -16.54 -2.42 -0.12
CA SER A 355 -17.15 -1.61 -1.18
C SER A 355 -17.55 -2.45 -2.40
N LEU A 356 -16.69 -3.37 -2.84
CA LEU A 356 -16.99 -4.28 -3.96
C LEU A 356 -18.14 -5.23 -3.66
N ALA A 357 -18.23 -5.72 -2.41
CA ALA A 357 -19.36 -6.53 -1.97
C ALA A 357 -20.69 -5.78 -2.10
N MET A 358 -20.69 -4.45 -1.93
CA MET A 358 -21.89 -3.59 -1.96
C MET A 358 -22.16 -2.92 -3.31
N LEU A 359 -21.23 -2.99 -4.28
CA LEU A 359 -21.30 -2.16 -5.49
C LEU A 359 -22.59 -2.35 -6.31
N GLY A 360 -23.11 -3.57 -6.38
CA GLY A 360 -24.35 -3.91 -7.10
C GLY A 360 -25.60 -3.99 -6.22
N GLU A 361 -25.49 -3.65 -4.93
CA GLU A 361 -26.62 -3.66 -4.01
C GLU A 361 -27.35 -2.31 -4.05
N PRO A 362 -28.69 -2.31 -3.87
CA PRO A 362 -29.43 -1.07 -3.74
C PRO A 362 -28.90 -0.27 -2.54
N ASP A 363 -28.77 1.05 -2.68
CA ASP A 363 -28.46 1.89 -1.53
C ASP A 363 -29.54 1.67 -0.46
N PRO A 364 -29.18 1.30 0.78
CA PRO A 364 -30.15 1.17 1.86
C PRO A 364 -30.78 2.54 2.05
N ALA A 365 -32.02 2.70 1.57
CA ALA A 365 -32.75 3.96 1.34
C ALA A 365 -32.18 5.20 2.05
N THR A 366 -31.04 5.71 1.59
CA THR A 366 -30.57 7.03 1.99
C THR A 366 -31.31 7.99 1.09
N GLY A 367 -32.50 8.39 1.52
CA GLY A 367 -33.19 9.50 0.89
C GLY A 367 -32.19 10.65 0.72
N ILE A 368 -32.24 11.32 -0.43
CA ILE A 368 -31.52 12.57 -0.60
C ILE A 368 -31.86 13.42 0.63
N PRO A 369 -30.87 13.87 1.42
CA PRO A 369 -31.14 14.62 2.64
C PRO A 369 -32.09 15.78 2.33
N GLU A 370 -33.02 16.11 3.22
CA GLU A 370 -33.89 17.27 3.02
C GLU A 370 -33.06 18.52 2.70
N ALA A 371 -33.62 19.43 1.90
CA ALA A 371 -32.98 20.70 1.61
C ALA A 371 -32.63 21.40 2.94
N PRO A 372 -31.37 21.83 3.13
CA PRO A 372 -30.95 22.39 4.40
C PRO A 372 -31.73 23.68 4.67
N ALA A 373 -32.15 23.80 5.92
CA ALA A 373 -32.87 24.94 6.46
C ALA A 373 -32.34 25.26 7.87
N ILE A 374 -32.51 26.51 8.30
CA ILE A 374 -32.31 26.90 9.70
C ILE A 374 -33.68 26.81 10.37
N PRO A 375 -33.96 25.75 11.15
CA PRO A 375 -35.22 25.67 11.85
C PRO A 375 -35.27 26.69 12.97
N GLU A 376 -36.39 27.39 13.08
CA GLU A 376 -36.71 28.21 14.24
C GLU A 376 -37.47 27.35 15.27
N LEU A 377 -36.93 27.26 16.49
CA LEU A 377 -37.53 26.49 17.57
C LEU A 377 -37.99 27.47 18.66
N PRO A 378 -39.30 27.56 18.96
CA PRO A 378 -39.85 28.51 19.93
C PRO A 378 -39.62 28.10 21.39
N GLY A 379 -39.08 26.90 21.63
CA GLY A 379 -39.00 26.29 22.96
C GLY A 379 -40.28 25.56 23.34
N ILE A 380 -40.19 24.72 24.38
CA ILE A 380 -41.32 23.94 24.88
C ILE A 380 -41.82 24.55 26.19
N VAL A 381 -43.04 25.07 26.15
CA VAL A 381 -43.68 25.73 27.32
C VAL A 381 -44.01 24.73 28.43
N ASP A 382 -44.40 23.50 28.06
CA ASP A 382 -44.86 22.46 28.99
C ASP A 382 -43.78 21.40 29.31
N LEU A 383 -42.53 21.81 29.53
CA LEU A 383 -41.52 20.88 30.05
C LEU A 383 -41.73 20.63 31.55
N PRO A 384 -41.61 19.38 32.02
CA PRO A 384 -41.70 19.06 33.44
C PRO A 384 -40.74 19.94 34.23
N LYS A 385 -41.25 20.62 35.27
CA LYS A 385 -40.41 21.48 36.13
C LYS A 385 -39.55 20.68 37.10
N THR A 386 -39.95 19.44 37.40
CA THR A 386 -39.29 18.51 38.31
C THR A 386 -38.86 17.26 37.56
N GLY A 387 -37.75 16.64 37.99
CA GLY A 387 -37.25 15.40 37.40
C GLY A 387 -36.44 15.55 36.11
N VAL A 388 -36.38 16.74 35.51
CA VAL A 388 -35.41 17.07 34.44
C VAL A 388 -34.17 17.73 35.03
N VAL A 389 -33.03 17.63 34.34
CA VAL A 389 -31.82 18.36 34.75
C VAL A 389 -31.59 19.53 33.79
N PRO A 390 -31.87 20.78 34.20
CA PRO A 390 -31.63 21.94 33.35
C PRO A 390 -30.13 22.22 33.21
N THR A 391 -29.73 22.64 32.03
CA THR A 391 -28.35 23.05 31.70
C THR A 391 -28.41 24.40 30.98
N PRO A 392 -27.80 25.47 31.50
CA PRO A 392 -27.66 26.72 30.79
C PRO A 392 -26.94 26.50 29.45
N LEU A 393 -27.51 26.98 28.35
CA LEU A 393 -26.84 26.95 27.06
C LEU A 393 -25.74 28.03 27.03
N SER A 394 -24.49 27.60 27.19
CA SER A 394 -23.33 28.48 26.99
C SER A 394 -22.66 28.13 25.65
N ALA A 395 -22.57 29.11 24.76
CA ALA A 395 -22.00 28.91 23.43
C ALA A 395 -20.56 28.36 23.52
N GLY A 396 -20.29 27.24 22.85
CA GLY A 396 -18.98 26.58 22.85
C GLY A 396 -18.72 25.63 24.02
N ALA A 397 -19.51 25.70 25.09
CA ALA A 397 -19.39 24.80 26.23
C ALA A 397 -20.04 23.44 25.92
N THR A 398 -19.36 22.37 26.30
CA THR A 398 -19.91 21.02 26.20
C THR A 398 -20.97 20.80 27.26
N ILE A 399 -22.07 20.18 26.85
CA ILE A 399 -23.19 19.88 27.72
C ILE A 399 -22.77 18.76 28.66
N GLY A 400 -22.62 19.10 29.94
CA GLY A 400 -22.14 18.18 30.98
C GLY A 400 -23.20 17.65 31.92
N THR A 401 -24.47 18.04 31.76
CA THR A 401 -25.55 17.58 32.63
C THR A 401 -26.59 16.80 31.84
N TRP A 402 -26.72 15.51 32.17
CA TRP A 402 -27.54 14.56 31.43
C TRP A 402 -28.37 13.70 32.38
N LEU A 403 -29.63 13.46 32.02
CA LEU A 403 -30.28 12.19 32.33
C LEU A 403 -29.75 11.15 31.35
N HIS A 404 -29.43 9.97 31.87
CA HIS A 404 -28.92 8.84 31.13
C HIS A 404 -29.77 7.62 31.40
N ALA A 405 -30.15 6.92 30.31
CA ALA A 405 -30.62 5.55 30.37
C ALA A 405 -29.68 4.69 29.52
N GLY A 406 -29.20 3.59 30.09
CA GLY A 406 -28.30 2.64 29.42
C GLY A 406 -27.30 2.02 30.39
N PRO A 407 -26.34 1.23 29.90
CA PRO A 407 -26.25 0.75 28.51
C PRO A 407 -27.43 -0.17 28.15
N PHE A 408 -27.88 -0.08 26.90
CA PHE A 408 -28.85 -0.97 26.27
C PHE A 408 -28.12 -1.99 25.41
N ASP A 409 -28.34 -3.28 25.69
CA ASP A 409 -27.81 -4.39 24.90
C ASP A 409 -28.78 -4.75 23.76
N VAL A 410 -28.86 -3.90 22.73
CA VAL A 410 -29.81 -4.05 21.60
C VAL A 410 -29.09 -4.26 20.28
N ASP A 411 -29.81 -4.79 19.30
CA ASP A 411 -29.31 -4.81 17.92
C ASP A 411 -29.06 -3.38 17.44
N ARG A 412 -28.00 -3.22 16.66
CA ARG A 412 -27.46 -1.91 16.30
C ARG A 412 -28.48 -1.00 15.61
N ASP A 413 -29.36 -1.57 14.79
CA ASP A 413 -30.37 -0.82 14.04
C ASP A 413 -31.62 -0.51 14.86
N THR A 414 -31.73 -1.05 16.08
CA THR A 414 -32.82 -0.72 17.01
C THR A 414 -32.74 0.76 17.39
N ARG A 415 -33.85 1.47 17.16
CA ARG A 415 -34.08 2.83 17.67
C ARG A 415 -34.89 2.72 18.95
N LEU A 416 -34.33 3.24 20.04
CA LEU A 416 -34.98 3.22 21.35
C LEU A 416 -35.57 4.58 21.71
N LEU A 417 -35.04 5.64 21.11
CA LEU A 417 -35.46 6.99 21.39
C LEU A 417 -36.74 7.36 20.61
N ASP A 418 -37.86 7.60 21.31
CA ASP A 418 -38.98 8.37 20.75
C ASP A 418 -38.64 9.86 20.92
N PRO A 419 -38.40 10.62 19.84
CA PRO A 419 -38.04 12.03 19.94
C PRO A 419 -39.15 12.91 20.54
N ARG A 420 -40.39 12.41 20.63
CA ARG A 420 -41.52 13.10 21.25
C ARG A 420 -41.64 12.82 22.75
N SER A 421 -40.89 11.85 23.27
CA SER A 421 -40.86 11.57 24.70
C SER A 421 -40.28 12.75 25.48
N ARG A 422 -40.72 12.92 26.73
CA ARG A 422 -40.26 13.98 27.64
C ARG A 422 -39.72 13.36 28.92
N PRO A 423 -38.61 12.60 28.83
CA PRO A 423 -38.15 11.75 29.92
C PRO A 423 -37.78 12.59 31.15
N VAL A 424 -38.21 12.12 32.31
CA VAL A 424 -37.79 12.61 33.62
C VAL A 424 -37.04 11.52 34.38
N ALA A 425 -36.27 11.91 35.39
CA ALA A 425 -35.59 10.98 36.29
C ALA A 425 -36.62 10.03 36.93
N GLY A 426 -36.37 8.72 36.82
CA GLY A 426 -37.29 7.68 37.27
C GLY A 426 -38.13 7.05 36.15
N ASP A 427 -38.21 7.67 34.96
CA ASP A 427 -38.92 7.07 33.83
C ASP A 427 -38.25 5.78 33.37
N ALA A 428 -39.03 4.71 33.31
CA ALA A 428 -38.59 3.39 32.90
C ALA A 428 -38.82 3.15 31.40
N LEU A 429 -37.81 2.60 30.74
CA LEU A 429 -37.82 2.14 29.36
C LEU A 429 -37.68 0.63 29.33
N GLU A 430 -38.72 -0.05 28.84
CA GLU A 430 -38.64 -1.47 28.52
C GLU A 430 -38.02 -1.66 27.14
N TYR A 431 -37.14 -2.65 27.02
CA TYR A 431 -36.54 -3.04 25.76
C TYR A 431 -36.28 -4.55 25.72
N THR A 432 -36.05 -5.07 24.52
CA THR A 432 -35.65 -6.47 24.33
C THR A 432 -34.16 -6.51 24.04
N THR A 433 -33.40 -7.28 24.82
CA THR A 433 -31.96 -7.43 24.62
C THR A 433 -31.66 -8.22 23.35
N ARG A 434 -30.41 -8.20 22.88
CA ARG A 434 -29.94 -9.08 21.79
C ARG A 434 -30.18 -10.56 22.07
N SER A 435 -30.14 -10.97 23.35
CA SER A 435 -30.50 -12.33 23.78
C SER A 435 -32.01 -12.61 23.82
N LYS A 436 -32.83 -11.70 23.31
CA LYS A 436 -34.31 -11.74 23.29
C LYS A 436 -34.93 -11.80 24.68
N THR A 437 -34.25 -11.28 25.69
CA THR A 437 -34.79 -11.12 27.06
C THR A 437 -35.36 -9.72 27.25
N LYS A 438 -36.51 -9.59 27.91
CA LYS A 438 -37.04 -8.27 28.29
C LYS A 438 -36.20 -7.70 29.43
N ALA A 439 -35.84 -6.44 29.31
CA ALA A 439 -35.09 -5.72 30.34
C ALA A 439 -35.63 -4.29 30.45
N THR A 440 -35.36 -3.67 31.59
CA THR A 440 -35.77 -2.29 31.86
C THR A 440 -34.53 -1.45 32.20
N ARG A 441 -34.49 -0.21 31.73
CA ARG A 441 -33.55 0.83 32.17
C ARG A 441 -34.34 2.06 32.57
N THR A 442 -33.82 2.81 33.54
CA THR A 442 -34.47 4.01 34.04
C THR A 442 -33.59 5.21 33.77
N TYR A 443 -34.18 6.34 33.41
CA TYR A 443 -33.44 7.59 33.34
C TYR A 443 -32.99 8.03 34.73
N ALA A 444 -31.69 8.23 34.90
CA ALA A 444 -31.08 8.75 36.11
C ALA A 444 -30.01 9.81 35.77
N PRO A 445 -29.65 10.71 36.68
CA PRO A 445 -28.51 11.61 36.45
C PRO A 445 -27.25 10.83 36.09
N LEU A 446 -26.59 11.22 35.00
CA LEU A 446 -25.34 10.60 34.57
C LEU A 446 -24.26 10.81 35.67
N PRO A 447 -23.60 9.75 36.16
CA PRO A 447 -22.58 9.90 37.20
C PRO A 447 -21.43 10.78 36.74
N ALA A 448 -20.90 11.63 37.64
CA ALA A 448 -19.77 12.51 37.34
C ALA A 448 -18.50 11.74 36.90
N THR A 449 -18.35 10.48 37.30
CA THR A 449 -17.26 9.59 36.85
C THR A 449 -17.34 9.21 35.38
N CYS A 450 -18.50 9.40 34.75
CA CYS A 450 -18.71 9.20 33.31
C CYS A 450 -18.51 10.50 32.51
N LEU A 451 -18.21 11.62 33.17
CA LEU A 451 -17.90 12.88 32.51
C LEU A 451 -16.39 13.03 32.36
N ILE A 452 -15.97 13.63 31.26
CA ILE A 452 -14.56 13.90 30.96
C ILE A 452 -14.15 15.18 31.71
N SER A 453 -13.17 15.05 32.62
CA SER A 453 -12.63 16.20 33.36
C SER A 453 -11.81 17.14 32.48
N VAL A 454 -11.56 18.37 32.96
CA VAL A 454 -10.68 19.34 32.28
C VAL A 454 -9.25 18.77 32.13
N GLU A 455 -8.75 18.08 33.15
CA GLU A 455 -7.43 17.43 33.14
C GLU A 455 -7.38 16.29 32.14
N GLN A 456 -8.45 15.48 32.03
CA GLN A 456 -8.56 14.43 31.03
C GLN A 456 -8.59 15.04 29.62
N ALA A 457 -9.44 16.04 29.37
CA ALA A 457 -9.50 16.77 28.11
C ALA A 457 -8.13 17.36 27.71
N LYS A 458 -7.41 17.94 28.69
CA LYS A 458 -6.04 18.44 28.51
C LYS A 458 -5.04 17.33 28.18
N LYS A 459 -5.14 16.17 28.84
CA LYS A 459 -4.31 14.98 28.53
C LYS A 459 -4.48 14.54 27.08
N TYR A 460 -5.70 14.62 26.54
CA TYR A 460 -6.00 14.33 25.14
C TYR A 460 -5.73 15.48 24.17
N ARG A 461 -5.32 16.66 24.67
CA ARG A 461 -5.13 17.89 23.89
C ARG A 461 -6.40 18.31 23.14
N LYS A 462 -7.57 18.06 23.74
CA LYS A 462 -8.90 18.34 23.19
C LYS A 462 -9.74 19.04 24.25
N PRO A 463 -9.54 20.35 24.49
CA PRO A 463 -10.26 21.09 25.53
C PRO A 463 -11.78 21.03 25.34
N GLU A 464 -12.28 20.87 24.11
CA GLU A 464 -13.69 20.68 23.79
C GLU A 464 -14.32 19.44 24.44
N LEU A 465 -13.53 18.46 24.86
CA LEU A 465 -14.04 17.28 25.55
C LEU A 465 -14.37 17.54 27.02
N ALA A 466 -13.94 18.66 27.62
CA ALA A 466 -14.21 18.93 29.02
C ALA A 466 -15.72 19.04 29.27
N GLY A 467 -16.26 18.21 30.16
CA GLY A 467 -17.69 18.05 30.40
C GLY A 467 -18.40 17.10 29.42
N GLY A 468 -17.69 16.54 28.44
CA GLY A 468 -18.22 15.50 27.56
C GLY A 468 -18.44 14.17 28.28
N VAL A 469 -18.98 13.18 27.58
CA VAL A 469 -19.27 11.85 28.12
C VAL A 469 -18.15 10.87 27.72
N ASP A 470 -17.62 10.13 28.69
CA ASP A 470 -16.86 8.90 28.46
C ASP A 470 -17.82 7.72 28.43
N PHE A 471 -18.21 7.30 27.22
CA PHE A 471 -19.13 6.18 27.06
C PHE A 471 -18.52 4.83 27.43
N ALA A 472 -17.18 4.71 27.48
CA ALA A 472 -16.56 3.50 28.02
C ALA A 472 -16.82 3.40 29.53
N ALA A 473 -16.77 4.51 30.26
CA ALA A 473 -17.17 4.55 31.67
C ALA A 473 -18.69 4.36 31.82
N ALA A 474 -19.52 5.07 31.04
CA ALA A 474 -20.98 5.01 31.13
C ALA A 474 -21.57 3.63 30.80
N SER A 475 -20.86 2.81 30.01
CA SER A 475 -21.26 1.44 29.69
C SER A 475 -20.74 0.40 30.67
N GLY A 476 -19.94 0.79 31.66
CA GLY A 476 -19.19 -0.16 32.48
C GLY A 476 -18.19 -0.97 31.64
N ARG A 477 -17.67 -0.37 30.55
CA ARG A 477 -16.83 -0.99 29.53
C ARG A 477 -17.48 -2.15 28.78
N ASN A 478 -18.82 -2.17 28.73
CA ASN A 478 -19.55 -3.04 27.81
C ASN A 478 -19.64 -2.35 26.45
N TYR A 479 -19.22 -3.03 25.40
CA TYR A 479 -19.21 -2.47 24.04
C TYR A 479 -20.42 -2.92 23.23
N LEU A 480 -20.66 -2.26 22.10
CA LEU A 480 -21.82 -2.52 21.24
C LEU A 480 -23.13 -2.28 21.99
N THR A 481 -23.19 -1.18 22.73
CA THR A 481 -24.36 -0.77 23.52
C THR A 481 -24.91 0.54 23.01
N THR A 482 -26.20 0.75 23.22
CA THR A 482 -26.87 2.04 22.97
C THR A 482 -27.06 2.79 24.29
N HIS A 483 -26.99 4.11 24.25
CA HIS A 483 -27.15 5.01 25.38
C HIS A 483 -28.15 6.10 24.99
N LEU A 484 -29.09 6.42 25.87
CA LEU A 484 -30.01 7.54 25.69
C LEU A 484 -29.64 8.63 26.67
N LEU A 485 -29.49 9.84 26.16
CA LEU A 485 -29.20 11.05 26.92
C LEU A 485 -30.36 12.03 26.75
N ALA A 486 -30.73 12.72 27.82
CA ALA A 486 -31.73 13.78 27.79
C ALA A 486 -31.36 14.92 28.75
N THR A 487 -31.61 16.17 28.37
CA THR A 487 -31.39 17.34 29.22
C THR A 487 -32.29 18.48 28.76
N VAL A 488 -32.53 19.47 29.62
CA VAL A 488 -33.25 20.68 29.25
C VAL A 488 -32.26 21.82 29.09
N LEU A 489 -32.11 22.34 27.88
CA LEU A 489 -31.29 23.51 27.61
C LEU A 489 -32.06 24.77 28.03
N GLU A 490 -31.46 25.60 28.87
CA GLU A 490 -31.97 26.93 29.21
C GLU A 490 -31.27 27.97 28.34
N VAL A 491 -32.00 28.51 27.38
CA VAL A 491 -31.54 29.52 26.42
C VAL A 491 -31.92 30.89 26.96
N ALA A 492 -30.93 31.67 27.38
CA ALA A 492 -31.17 32.98 27.99
C ALA A 492 -31.67 34.01 26.97
N GLU A 493 -31.12 33.98 25.74
CA GLU A 493 -31.43 34.93 24.68
C GLU A 493 -31.60 34.20 23.35
N THR A 494 -32.50 34.71 22.51
CA THR A 494 -32.73 34.17 21.17
C THR A 494 -31.45 34.29 20.33
N GLY A 495 -31.03 33.21 19.68
CA GLY A 495 -29.78 33.18 18.93
C GLY A 495 -29.70 32.08 17.87
N HIS A 496 -28.67 32.18 17.02
CA HIS A 496 -28.32 31.12 16.07
C HIS A 496 -27.23 30.24 16.66
N PHE A 497 -27.40 28.93 16.57
CA PHE A 497 -26.52 27.95 17.17
C PHE A 497 -26.23 26.82 16.20
N ARG A 498 -24.96 26.44 16.04
CA ARG A 498 -24.54 25.26 15.28
C ARG A 498 -24.32 24.08 16.20
N LEU A 499 -24.98 22.96 15.93
CA LEU A 499 -24.71 21.70 16.63
C LEU A 499 -23.30 21.21 16.29
N ASP A 500 -22.52 20.84 17.31
CA ASP A 500 -21.21 20.21 17.17
C ASP A 500 -21.13 19.04 18.14
N HIS A 501 -20.90 17.84 17.61
CA HIS A 501 -20.62 16.66 18.40
C HIS A 501 -19.51 15.82 17.76
N SER A 502 -18.79 15.06 18.58
CA SER A 502 -17.79 14.13 18.07
C SER A 502 -18.45 12.89 17.45
N THR A 503 -17.77 12.25 16.51
CA THR A 503 -18.17 10.94 15.95
C THR A 503 -17.02 9.93 15.95
N ILE A 504 -15.84 10.34 16.44
CA ILE A 504 -14.55 9.67 16.17
C ILE A 504 -14.50 8.22 16.71
N LYS A 505 -15.39 7.84 17.63
CA LYS A 505 -15.47 6.48 18.21
C LYS A 505 -16.90 5.98 18.41
N LEU A 506 -17.87 6.67 17.81
CA LEU A 506 -19.28 6.32 17.94
C LEU A 506 -19.71 5.54 16.71
N ASP A 507 -20.41 4.44 16.93
CA ASP A 507 -21.02 3.68 15.83
C ASP A 507 -22.18 4.47 15.24
N ARG A 508 -22.86 5.26 16.07
CA ARG A 508 -23.97 6.13 15.68
C ARG A 508 -24.22 7.17 16.76
N ILE A 509 -24.62 8.35 16.34
CA ILE A 509 -25.25 9.35 17.21
C ILE A 509 -26.41 9.99 16.46
N ALA A 510 -27.57 10.06 17.11
CA ALA A 510 -28.75 10.77 16.62
C ALA A 510 -29.15 11.80 17.66
N VAL A 511 -29.19 13.07 17.29
CA VAL A 511 -29.49 14.19 18.18
C VAL A 511 -30.86 14.74 17.83
N PHE A 512 -31.68 15.01 18.85
CA PHE A 512 -33.00 15.58 18.70
C PHE A 512 -33.14 16.80 19.60
N LEU A 513 -33.69 17.88 19.05
CA LEU A 513 -33.97 19.12 19.78
C LEU A 513 -35.44 19.49 19.58
N ASP A 514 -36.20 19.58 20.67
CA ASP A 514 -37.64 19.76 20.67
C ASP A 514 -38.39 18.77 19.76
N GLY A 515 -37.93 17.52 19.75
CA GLY A 515 -38.46 16.44 18.92
C GLY A 515 -38.06 16.46 17.44
N ARG A 516 -37.24 17.43 17.02
CA ARG A 516 -36.71 17.52 15.66
C ARG A 516 -35.29 16.93 15.60
N SER A 517 -35.04 16.04 14.64
CA SER A 517 -33.69 15.50 14.40
C SER A 517 -32.75 16.61 13.90
N LEU A 518 -31.54 16.65 14.45
CA LEU A 518 -30.48 17.56 14.03
C LEU A 518 -29.26 16.77 13.54
N ALA A 519 -28.70 17.19 12.41
CA ALA A 519 -27.43 16.67 11.91
C ALA A 519 -26.25 17.43 12.52
N ASN A 520 -25.08 16.78 12.63
CA ASN A 520 -23.85 17.46 13.05
C ASN A 520 -23.55 18.64 12.12
N GLY A 521 -23.18 19.79 12.68
CA GLY A 521 -22.94 21.02 11.92
C GLY A 521 -24.21 21.76 11.46
N GLN A 522 -25.41 21.25 11.75
CA GLN A 522 -26.66 21.94 11.43
C GLN A 522 -26.83 23.19 12.30
N VAL A 523 -27.26 24.29 11.67
CA VAL A 523 -27.58 25.55 12.37
C VAL A 523 -29.07 25.60 12.68
N VAL A 524 -29.40 26.00 13.91
CA VAL A 524 -30.77 26.20 14.42
C VAL A 524 -30.89 27.61 14.99
N LYS A 525 -32.10 28.17 14.97
CA LYS A 525 -32.41 29.41 15.69
C LYS A 525 -33.27 29.06 16.90
N LEU A 526 -32.75 29.30 18.09
CA LEU A 526 -33.42 28.99 19.35
C LEU A 526 -33.99 30.28 19.93
N ALA A 527 -35.26 30.27 20.31
CA ALA A 527 -35.84 31.35 21.10
C ALA A 527 -35.33 31.30 22.55
N ALA A 528 -35.42 32.42 23.27
CA ALA A 528 -35.22 32.40 24.72
C ALA A 528 -36.25 31.48 25.37
N GLY A 529 -35.81 30.58 26.26
CA GLY A 529 -36.69 29.60 26.89
C GLY A 529 -36.03 28.26 27.19
N ARG A 530 -36.87 27.23 27.36
CA ARG A 530 -36.45 25.86 27.64
C ARG A 530 -36.61 24.98 26.41
N HIS A 531 -35.56 24.24 26.06
CA HIS A 531 -35.56 23.31 24.95
C HIS A 531 -35.18 21.91 25.43
N LEU A 532 -35.85 20.88 24.93
CA LEU A 532 -35.51 19.49 25.26
C LEU A 532 -34.49 18.98 24.26
N LEU A 533 -33.29 18.68 24.75
CA LEU A 533 -32.24 18.05 23.98
C LEU A 533 -32.15 16.57 24.35
N MET A 534 -32.17 15.71 23.34
CA MET A 534 -32.02 14.27 23.49
C MET A 534 -30.96 13.76 22.52
N ALA A 535 -30.25 12.71 22.92
CA ALA A 535 -29.32 12.01 22.04
C ALA A 535 -29.41 10.49 22.23
N GLU A 536 -29.43 9.76 21.12
CA GLU A 536 -29.25 8.32 21.10
C GLU A 536 -27.84 8.04 20.58
N VAL A 537 -27.01 7.38 21.39
CA VAL A 537 -25.61 7.11 21.08
C VAL A 537 -25.35 5.63 21.11
N ALA A 538 -24.98 5.04 19.97
CA ALA A 538 -24.49 3.68 19.90
C ALA A 538 -22.96 3.70 19.87
N ILE A 539 -22.33 2.90 20.72
CA ILE A 539 -20.87 2.81 20.81
C ILE A 539 -20.35 1.50 20.23
N GLY A 540 -19.25 1.58 19.50
CA GLY A 540 -18.54 0.41 18.96
C GLY A 540 -17.70 -0.32 20.00
N VAL A 541 -16.87 -1.26 19.56
CA VAL A 541 -15.82 -1.85 20.42
C VAL A 541 -14.63 -0.92 20.48
N CYS A 542 -14.09 -0.70 21.68
CA CYS A 542 -12.78 -0.09 21.87
C CYS A 542 -11.86 -1.02 22.67
N GLY A 543 -10.55 -0.78 22.62
CA GLY A 543 -9.61 -1.51 23.45
C GLY A 543 -9.91 -1.30 24.95
N GLY A 544 -9.57 -2.28 25.80
CA GLY A 544 -9.85 -2.20 27.25
C GLY A 544 -9.19 -1.01 27.97
N HIS A 545 -8.23 -0.33 27.34
CA HIS A 545 -7.54 0.87 27.85
C HIS A 545 -8.04 2.18 27.23
N GLU A 546 -8.92 2.11 26.24
CA GLU A 546 -9.41 3.30 25.53
C GLU A 546 -10.65 3.88 26.22
N ILE A 547 -10.80 5.19 26.12
CA ILE A 547 -12.06 5.88 26.40
C ILE A 547 -12.83 6.03 25.08
N ILE A 548 -14.16 6.12 25.17
CA ILE A 548 -15.03 6.47 24.04
C ILE A 548 -15.54 7.87 24.34
N GLU A 549 -14.70 8.85 24.01
CA GLU A 549 -15.02 10.25 24.25
C GLU A 549 -16.10 10.75 23.29
N SER A 550 -17.04 11.55 23.82
CA SER A 550 -17.83 12.43 22.99
C SER A 550 -18.15 13.74 23.67
N HIS A 551 -18.02 14.82 22.91
CA HIS A 551 -18.68 16.09 23.22
C HIS A 551 -19.99 16.22 22.44
N LEU A 552 -20.91 17.00 22.99
CA LEU A 552 -22.07 17.55 22.30
C LEU A 552 -22.25 18.97 22.82
N ARG A 553 -22.22 19.94 21.91
CA ARG A 553 -22.29 21.37 22.24
C ARG A 553 -22.98 22.16 21.13
N PHE A 554 -23.28 23.41 21.44
CA PHE A 554 -23.80 24.38 20.48
C PHE A 554 -22.83 25.54 20.36
N LEU A 555 -22.42 25.86 19.14
CA LEU A 555 -21.55 26.98 18.84
C LEU A 555 -22.41 28.18 18.46
N GLY A 556 -22.27 29.29 19.19
CA GLY A 556 -22.99 30.53 18.86
C GLY A 556 -22.56 31.07 17.49
N MET A 557 -23.52 31.55 16.71
CA MET A 557 -23.30 32.13 15.38
C MET A 557 -23.98 33.49 15.26
N THR A 558 -23.37 34.39 14.50
CA THR A 558 -24.06 35.62 14.07
C THR A 558 -25.10 35.28 13.00
N PRO A 559 -26.15 36.10 12.82
CA PRO A 559 -27.12 35.92 11.74
C PRO A 559 -26.48 35.84 10.35
N GLU A 560 -25.42 36.64 10.09
CA GLU A 560 -24.70 36.66 8.82
C GLU A 560 -23.94 35.36 8.58
N ALA A 561 -23.30 34.83 9.63
CA ALA A 561 -22.62 33.54 9.58
C ALA A 561 -23.62 32.39 9.35
N ALA A 562 -24.79 32.45 9.99
CA ALA A 562 -25.86 31.48 9.80
C ALA A 562 -26.43 31.53 8.37
N ALA A 563 -26.67 32.72 7.82
CA ALA A 563 -27.10 32.90 6.43
C ALA A 563 -26.05 32.39 5.43
N THR A 564 -24.77 32.65 5.69
CA THR A 564 -23.64 32.13 4.89
C THR A 564 -23.62 30.60 4.92
N TRP A 565 -23.75 30.00 6.12
CA TRP A 565 -23.84 28.56 6.27
C TRP A 565 -25.02 27.97 5.48
N LEU A 566 -26.20 28.60 5.53
CA LEU A 566 -27.38 28.13 4.82
C LEU A 566 -27.16 28.16 3.30
N ALA A 567 -26.65 29.27 2.77
CA ALA A 567 -26.34 29.41 1.36
C ALA A 567 -25.31 28.35 0.89
N THR A 568 -24.27 28.11 1.68
CA THR A 568 -23.28 27.05 1.43
C THR A 568 -23.92 25.67 1.45
N SER A 569 -24.65 25.35 2.51
CA SER A 569 -25.33 24.05 2.67
C SER A 569 -26.31 23.77 1.54
N GLN A 570 -27.05 24.78 1.08
CA GLN A 570 -27.97 24.66 -0.06
C GLN A 570 -27.25 24.36 -1.36
N ARG A 571 -26.10 25.01 -1.63
CA ARG A 571 -25.26 24.67 -2.79
C ARG A 571 -24.72 23.24 -2.71
N GLU A 572 -24.24 22.81 -1.53
CA GLU A 572 -23.79 21.43 -1.32
C GLU A 572 -24.91 20.41 -1.46
N HIS A 573 -26.11 20.71 -0.98
CA HIS A 573 -27.28 19.86 -1.13
C HIS A 573 -27.68 19.72 -2.61
N ALA A 574 -27.80 20.83 -3.35
CA ALA A 574 -28.07 20.78 -4.79
C ALA A 574 -27.01 19.96 -5.54
N HIS A 575 -25.76 20.05 -5.09
CA HIS A 575 -24.68 19.24 -5.65
C HIS A 575 -24.82 17.74 -5.33
N ARG A 576 -25.10 17.38 -4.07
CA ARG A 576 -25.37 15.99 -3.68
C ARG A 576 -26.55 15.40 -4.44
N VAL A 577 -27.60 16.20 -4.69
CA VAL A 577 -28.74 15.80 -5.55
C VAL A 577 -28.25 15.45 -6.96
N ALA A 578 -27.39 16.27 -7.55
CA ALA A 578 -26.84 16.02 -8.89
C ALA A 578 -25.95 14.77 -8.94
N VAL A 579 -25.07 14.59 -7.96
CA VAL A 579 -24.23 13.36 -7.86
C VAL A 579 -25.09 12.12 -7.65
N ALA A 580 -26.09 12.18 -6.78
CA ALA A 580 -27.03 11.09 -6.56
C ALA A 580 -27.91 10.79 -7.79
N ALA A 581 -28.12 11.76 -8.69
CA ALA A 581 -28.76 11.49 -9.98
C ALA A 581 -27.84 10.68 -10.90
N ILE A 582 -26.56 11.07 -10.99
CA ILE A 582 -25.54 10.32 -11.75
C ILE A 582 -25.41 8.88 -11.24
N ASP A 583 -25.32 8.68 -9.93
CA ASP A 583 -25.13 7.35 -9.35
C ASP A 583 -26.34 6.42 -9.53
N ARG A 584 -27.54 6.98 -9.56
CA ARG A 584 -28.77 6.23 -9.87
C ARG A 584 -28.80 5.73 -11.31
N GLU A 585 -28.29 6.51 -12.27
CA GLU A 585 -28.16 6.06 -13.67
C GLU A 585 -27.20 4.86 -13.77
N ASP A 586 -26.15 4.86 -12.94
CA ASP A 586 -25.12 3.81 -12.90
C ASP A 586 -25.52 2.58 -12.05
N GLN A 587 -26.77 2.51 -11.57
CA GLN A 587 -27.37 1.42 -10.76
C GLN A 587 -26.48 0.91 -9.63
N ALA A 588 -25.85 1.81 -8.89
CA ALA A 588 -24.88 1.42 -7.86
C ALA A 588 -25.04 2.21 -6.59
N SER A 589 -24.59 1.59 -5.49
CA SER A 589 -24.53 2.28 -4.21
C SER A 589 -23.57 3.47 -4.27
N THR A 590 -24.10 4.66 -3.95
CA THR A 590 -23.37 5.93 -3.92
C THR A 590 -22.19 5.84 -2.95
N GLN A 591 -22.43 5.29 -1.76
CA GLN A 591 -21.40 5.13 -0.73
C GLN A 591 -20.38 4.04 -1.10
N ALA A 592 -20.83 2.91 -1.65
CA ALA A 592 -19.90 1.88 -2.10
C ALA A 592 -18.97 2.40 -3.21
N ARG A 593 -19.50 3.13 -4.20
CA ARG A 593 -18.67 3.76 -5.25
C ARG A 593 -17.68 4.77 -4.68
N ARG A 594 -18.12 5.61 -3.75
CA ARG A 594 -17.26 6.57 -3.05
C ARG A 594 -16.09 5.88 -2.37
N TRP A 595 -16.36 4.90 -1.51
CA TRP A 595 -15.30 4.21 -0.76
C TRP A 595 -14.44 3.32 -1.64
N LEU A 596 -15.00 2.75 -2.70
CA LEU A 596 -14.23 2.03 -3.72
C LEU A 596 -13.22 2.94 -4.41
N ALA A 597 -13.62 4.15 -4.80
CA ALA A 597 -12.72 5.12 -5.44
C ALA A 597 -11.54 5.51 -4.52
N VAL A 598 -11.81 5.72 -3.23
CA VAL A 598 -10.77 6.00 -2.23
C VAL A 598 -9.84 4.79 -2.04
N ALA A 599 -10.40 3.58 -1.95
CA ALA A 599 -9.62 2.35 -1.84
C ALA A 599 -8.73 2.12 -3.07
N GLU A 600 -9.27 2.36 -4.27
CA GLU A 600 -8.55 2.26 -5.54
C GLU A 600 -7.36 3.23 -5.58
N ILE A 601 -7.56 4.51 -5.25
CA ILE A 601 -6.48 5.50 -5.16
C ILE A 601 -5.40 5.01 -4.23
N ARG A 602 -5.78 4.56 -3.03
CA ARG A 602 -4.81 4.28 -1.96
C ARG A 602 -4.02 3.01 -2.23
N LEU A 603 -4.66 1.95 -2.73
CA LEU A 603 -3.91 0.77 -3.17
C LEU A 603 -3.04 1.10 -4.40
N GLY A 604 -3.52 1.90 -5.35
CA GLY A 604 -2.74 2.39 -6.48
C GLY A 604 -1.52 3.21 -6.04
N ASN A 605 -1.72 4.09 -5.05
CA ASN A 605 -0.68 4.91 -4.46
C ASN A 605 0.36 4.07 -3.72
N TRP A 606 -0.09 3.08 -2.95
CA TRP A 606 0.79 2.12 -2.32
C TRP A 606 1.61 1.34 -3.36
N GLY A 607 0.99 0.91 -4.46
CA GLY A 607 1.68 0.33 -5.62
C GLY A 607 2.82 1.19 -6.15
N GLU A 608 2.55 2.49 -6.36
CA GLU A 608 3.53 3.45 -6.85
C GLU A 608 4.65 3.75 -5.84
N VAL A 609 4.30 3.85 -4.55
CA VAL A 609 5.22 4.33 -3.50
C VAL A 609 6.01 3.18 -2.86
N ALA A 610 5.42 2.01 -2.65
CA ALA A 610 6.06 0.88 -1.98
C ALA A 610 6.83 -0.03 -2.94
N PHE A 611 6.48 -0.04 -4.23
CA PHE A 611 7.07 -0.95 -5.22
C PHE A 611 7.78 -0.24 -6.37
N GLY A 612 8.83 -0.89 -6.83
CA GLY A 612 9.49 -0.58 -8.08
C GLY A 612 8.77 -1.12 -9.29
N GLU A 613 9.25 -0.72 -10.47
CA GLU A 613 8.71 -1.20 -11.75
C GLU A 613 8.83 -2.71 -11.91
N THR A 614 9.75 -3.32 -11.15
CA THR A 614 9.99 -4.75 -11.15
C THR A 614 9.64 -5.40 -9.82
N GLY A 615 8.83 -4.74 -9.00
CA GLY A 615 8.32 -5.27 -7.74
C GLY A 615 9.27 -5.13 -6.56
N TRP A 616 10.38 -4.39 -6.71
CA TRP A 616 11.29 -4.17 -5.58
C TRP A 616 10.57 -3.38 -4.48
N ASN A 617 10.48 -3.96 -3.29
CA ASN A 617 9.73 -3.39 -2.18
C ASN A 617 10.63 -2.54 -1.27
N THR A 618 10.05 -1.51 -0.64
CA THR A 618 10.82 -0.55 0.18
C THR A 618 10.52 -0.59 1.68
N GLU A 619 9.43 -1.23 2.12
CA GLU A 619 9.13 -1.39 3.56
C GLU A 619 9.81 -2.60 4.21
N GLY A 620 10.51 -3.41 3.42
CA GLY A 620 11.06 -4.70 3.83
C GLY A 620 10.07 -5.84 3.62
N GLU A 621 10.60 -7.06 3.59
CA GLU A 621 9.83 -8.22 3.17
C GLU A 621 8.66 -8.53 4.12
N ALA A 622 8.81 -8.44 5.45
CA ALA A 622 7.69 -8.78 6.34
C ALA A 622 6.52 -7.81 6.19
N TYR A 623 6.77 -6.50 6.25
CA TYR A 623 5.71 -5.50 6.13
C TYR A 623 5.04 -5.54 4.76
N THR A 624 5.83 -5.75 3.71
CA THR A 624 5.33 -5.90 2.34
C THR A 624 4.46 -7.15 2.21
N GLN A 625 4.95 -8.31 2.63
CA GLN A 625 4.20 -9.56 2.59
C GLN A 625 2.95 -9.51 3.48
N HIS A 626 3.02 -8.81 4.61
CA HIS A 626 1.86 -8.62 5.48
C HIS A 626 0.79 -7.75 4.82
N ALA A 627 1.19 -6.65 4.16
CA ALA A 627 0.27 -5.79 3.39
C ALA A 627 -0.37 -6.53 2.20
N MET A 628 0.41 -7.36 1.50
CA MET A 628 -0.04 -8.20 0.38
C MET A 628 -1.18 -9.13 0.75
N ARG A 629 -1.28 -9.58 2.01
CA ARG A 629 -2.38 -10.43 2.47
C ARG A 629 -3.75 -9.84 2.17
N MET A 630 -3.91 -8.53 2.26
CA MET A 630 -5.15 -7.84 1.90
C MET A 630 -5.07 -7.16 0.54
N GLY A 631 -3.90 -6.61 0.16
CA GLY A 631 -3.70 -5.96 -1.13
C GLY A 631 -3.95 -6.90 -2.32
N LEU A 632 -3.44 -8.14 -2.27
CA LEU A 632 -3.64 -9.13 -3.33
C LEU A 632 -5.09 -9.61 -3.39
N VAL A 633 -5.73 -9.80 -2.24
CA VAL A 633 -7.16 -10.19 -2.16
C VAL A 633 -8.04 -9.11 -2.78
N PHE A 634 -7.78 -7.83 -2.47
CA PHE A 634 -8.51 -6.72 -3.06
C PHE A 634 -8.22 -6.56 -4.55
N GLU A 635 -6.96 -6.63 -5.00
CA GLU A 635 -6.62 -6.59 -6.43
C GLU A 635 -7.31 -7.72 -7.23
N HIS A 636 -7.34 -8.95 -6.69
CA HIS A 636 -8.03 -10.09 -7.30
C HIS A 636 -9.54 -9.86 -7.38
N ALA A 637 -10.16 -9.46 -6.27
CA ALA A 637 -11.59 -9.19 -6.22
C ALA A 637 -12.00 -8.02 -7.12
N PHE A 638 -11.19 -6.97 -7.15
CA PHE A 638 -11.41 -5.80 -7.99
C PHE A 638 -11.35 -6.19 -9.47
N ARG A 639 -10.36 -7.00 -9.88
CA ARG A 639 -10.25 -7.49 -11.25
C ARG A 639 -11.48 -8.29 -11.68
N ASN A 640 -11.96 -9.20 -10.84
CA ASN A 640 -13.13 -10.01 -11.15
C ASN A 640 -14.43 -9.19 -11.20
N ALA A 641 -14.60 -8.25 -10.28
CA ALA A 641 -15.79 -7.42 -10.20
C ALA A 641 -15.82 -6.33 -11.28
N MET A 642 -14.71 -5.60 -11.46
CA MET A 642 -14.63 -4.40 -12.30
C MET A 642 -14.13 -4.69 -13.72
N GLY A 643 -13.59 -5.89 -13.99
CA GLY A 643 -13.02 -6.22 -15.29
C GLY A 643 -11.66 -5.56 -15.54
N ARG A 644 -11.01 -4.97 -14.53
CA ARG A 644 -9.70 -4.31 -14.67
C ARG A 644 -8.88 -4.37 -13.39
N GLY A 645 -7.56 -4.23 -13.48
CA GLY A 645 -6.69 -4.12 -12.29
C GLY A 645 -6.79 -2.75 -11.58
N VAL A 646 -6.43 -2.68 -10.30
CA VAL A 646 -6.33 -1.41 -9.54
C VAL A 646 -5.04 -0.68 -9.91
N GLN A 647 -3.93 -1.43 -9.99
CA GLN A 647 -2.62 -0.83 -10.19
C GLN A 647 -2.20 -0.74 -11.66
N PRO A 648 -1.70 0.42 -12.11
CA PRO A 648 -1.07 0.56 -13.41
C PRO A 648 0.22 -0.27 -13.46
N GLY A 649 0.43 -0.99 -14.56
CA GLY A 649 1.68 -1.73 -14.80
C GLY A 649 1.98 -2.85 -13.80
N GLY A 650 1.01 -3.25 -12.96
CA GLY A 650 1.11 -4.45 -12.13
C GLY A 650 2.25 -4.47 -11.11
N ARG A 651 2.74 -3.32 -10.61
CA ARG A 651 3.93 -3.25 -9.74
C ARG A 651 3.87 -4.16 -8.50
N LEU A 652 2.73 -4.22 -7.84
CA LEU A 652 2.47 -5.18 -6.74
C LEU A 652 2.70 -6.64 -7.20
N VAL A 653 2.20 -6.99 -8.37
CA VAL A 653 2.28 -8.34 -8.94
C VAL A 653 3.68 -8.63 -9.51
N SER A 654 4.45 -7.60 -9.88
CA SER A 654 5.86 -7.76 -10.27
C SER A 654 6.73 -8.28 -9.13
N THR A 655 6.25 -8.27 -7.87
CA THR A 655 6.99 -8.90 -6.76
C THR A 655 7.20 -10.40 -7.00
N PHE A 656 6.26 -11.10 -7.64
CA PHE A 656 6.32 -12.56 -7.80
C PHE A 656 7.53 -12.99 -8.63
N PRO A 657 7.74 -12.50 -9.87
CA PRO A 657 8.95 -12.81 -10.62
C PRO A 657 10.23 -12.28 -9.95
N LEU A 658 10.17 -11.19 -9.16
CA LEU A 658 11.31 -10.76 -8.36
C LEU A 658 11.68 -11.78 -7.27
N TYR A 659 10.71 -12.40 -6.60
CA TYR A 659 10.99 -13.46 -5.63
C TYR A 659 11.54 -14.71 -6.32
N VAL A 660 11.07 -15.05 -7.53
CA VAL A 660 11.74 -16.07 -8.36
C VAL A 660 13.20 -15.69 -8.57
N ALA A 661 13.46 -14.43 -8.90
CA ALA A 661 14.81 -13.92 -9.16
C ALA A 661 15.76 -14.04 -7.95
N LYS A 662 15.26 -13.68 -6.76
CA LYS A 662 16.06 -13.59 -5.53
C LYS A 662 16.19 -14.92 -4.77
N THR A 663 15.24 -15.85 -4.91
CA THR A 663 15.18 -17.03 -4.04
C THR A 663 16.12 -18.14 -4.50
N VAL A 664 16.95 -18.65 -3.61
CA VAL A 664 17.74 -19.88 -3.80
C VAL A 664 17.05 -21.01 -3.05
N PHE A 665 16.65 -22.05 -3.78
CA PHE A 665 15.95 -23.20 -3.21
C PHE A 665 16.90 -24.38 -3.05
N SER A 666 16.88 -25.03 -1.89
CA SER A 666 17.63 -26.25 -1.61
C SER A 666 16.68 -27.39 -1.18
N GLY A 667 17.24 -28.58 -0.97
CA GLY A 667 16.48 -29.67 -0.35
C GLY A 667 16.14 -29.41 1.13
N GLN A 668 16.82 -28.46 1.78
CA GLN A 668 16.71 -28.17 3.21
C GLN A 668 15.91 -26.90 3.52
N GLY A 669 15.64 -26.05 2.52
CA GLY A 669 14.91 -24.80 2.72
C GLY A 669 14.99 -23.87 1.50
N ALA A 670 14.65 -22.61 1.73
CA ALA A 670 14.76 -21.56 0.72
C ALA A 670 15.32 -20.29 1.36
N GLU A 671 16.31 -19.70 0.71
CA GLU A 671 16.97 -18.48 1.15
C GLU A 671 16.68 -17.34 0.20
N THR A 672 16.47 -16.14 0.74
CA THR A 672 16.17 -14.93 -0.03
C THR A 672 16.90 -13.74 0.58
N PRO A 673 17.83 -13.13 -0.16
CA PRO A 673 18.42 -11.85 0.22
C PRO A 673 17.33 -10.81 0.55
N SER A 674 17.37 -10.25 1.75
CA SER A 674 16.32 -9.36 2.26
C SER A 674 16.87 -8.08 2.88
N TYR A 675 16.02 -7.05 2.93
CA TYR A 675 16.32 -5.71 3.45
C TYR A 675 15.16 -5.23 4.32
N ALA A 676 15.41 -4.27 5.21
CA ALA A 676 14.40 -3.67 6.09
C ALA A 676 13.68 -4.74 6.96
N PRO A 677 12.64 -4.47 7.77
CA PRO A 677 12.14 -5.44 8.74
C PRO A 677 11.62 -6.74 8.11
N GLY A 678 11.75 -7.84 8.86
CA GLY A 678 11.50 -9.19 8.35
C GLY A 678 12.48 -9.63 7.28
N GLY A 679 12.09 -10.64 6.49
CA GLY A 679 12.93 -11.27 5.48
C GLY A 679 12.42 -12.65 5.07
N GLY A 680 13.19 -13.32 4.21
CA GLY A 680 12.93 -14.69 3.79
C GLY A 680 12.17 -14.80 2.45
N PRO A 681 11.91 -16.05 2.01
CA PRO A 681 11.17 -16.32 0.79
C PRO A 681 9.72 -15.84 0.89
N LEU A 682 9.05 -15.72 -0.27
CA LEU A 682 7.63 -15.39 -0.32
C LEU A 682 6.81 -16.52 0.30
N GLY A 683 5.97 -16.19 1.28
CA GLY A 683 5.11 -17.14 1.98
C GLY A 683 4.10 -17.86 1.08
N VAL A 684 3.68 -19.06 1.48
CA VAL A 684 2.70 -19.88 0.72
C VAL A 684 1.34 -19.19 0.58
N ASP A 685 1.00 -18.31 1.52
CA ASP A 685 -0.23 -17.52 1.53
C ASP A 685 -0.26 -16.48 0.41
N ASN A 686 0.84 -15.74 0.23
CA ASN A 686 0.95 -14.73 -0.81
C ASN A 686 1.00 -15.33 -2.22
N TRP A 687 1.67 -16.49 -2.39
CA TRP A 687 1.57 -17.26 -3.62
C TRP A 687 0.11 -17.61 -3.94
N ALA A 688 -0.61 -18.17 -2.97
CA ALA A 688 -2.00 -18.54 -3.17
C ALA A 688 -2.88 -17.36 -3.56
N ARG A 689 -2.79 -16.25 -2.82
CA ARG A 689 -3.63 -15.05 -2.98
C ARG A 689 -3.34 -14.29 -4.27
N GLY A 690 -2.08 -14.27 -4.74
CA GLY A 690 -1.68 -13.45 -5.87
C GLY A 690 -1.45 -14.18 -7.20
N PHE A 691 -1.39 -15.52 -7.23
CA PHE A 691 -1.03 -16.25 -8.45
C PHE A 691 -1.94 -15.95 -9.65
N GLY A 692 -3.26 -15.80 -9.42
CA GLY A 692 -4.22 -15.46 -10.49
C GLY A 692 -3.97 -14.10 -11.16
N LEU A 693 -3.23 -13.20 -10.47
CA LEU A 693 -2.90 -11.86 -10.95
C LEU A 693 -1.68 -11.85 -11.87
N ILE A 694 -0.82 -12.86 -11.79
CA ILE A 694 0.46 -12.91 -12.51
C ILE A 694 0.22 -12.88 -14.03
N GLU A 695 1.00 -12.04 -14.71
CA GLU A 695 0.99 -11.94 -16.17
C GLU A 695 1.26 -13.31 -16.81
N PRO A 696 0.54 -13.69 -17.89
CA PRO A 696 0.69 -14.99 -18.53
C PRO A 696 2.14 -15.41 -18.79
N LYS A 697 3.00 -14.48 -19.23
CA LYS A 697 4.40 -14.75 -19.55
C LYS A 697 5.26 -15.20 -18.36
N HIS A 698 4.85 -14.90 -17.12
CA HIS A 698 5.59 -15.27 -15.91
C HIS A 698 4.93 -16.43 -15.14
N ARG A 699 3.74 -16.90 -15.53
CA ARG A 699 2.94 -17.84 -14.73
C ARG A 699 3.65 -19.16 -14.46
N ASP A 700 4.24 -19.75 -15.49
CA ASP A 700 4.82 -21.10 -15.38
C ASP A 700 6.04 -21.14 -14.44
N ILE A 701 6.91 -20.13 -14.53
CA ILE A 701 8.08 -20.03 -13.65
C ILE A 701 7.69 -19.68 -12.21
N CYS A 702 6.65 -18.87 -12.03
CA CYS A 702 6.12 -18.50 -10.72
C CYS A 702 5.42 -19.69 -10.07
N LEU A 703 4.74 -20.52 -10.86
CA LEU A 703 4.11 -21.74 -10.37
C LEU A 703 5.15 -22.76 -9.92
N ALA A 704 6.23 -22.95 -10.68
CA ALA A 704 7.33 -23.80 -10.26
C ALA A 704 7.95 -23.33 -8.93
N ALA A 705 8.10 -22.02 -8.73
CA ALA A 705 8.57 -21.46 -7.46
C ALA A 705 7.55 -21.63 -6.33
N TRP A 706 6.25 -21.46 -6.60
CA TRP A 706 5.19 -21.72 -5.64
C TRP A 706 5.19 -23.20 -5.21
N ASP A 707 5.24 -24.13 -6.16
CA ASP A 707 5.26 -25.58 -5.87
C ASP A 707 6.46 -25.98 -5.02
N ARG A 708 7.66 -25.42 -5.29
CA ARG A 708 8.84 -25.63 -4.44
C ARG A 708 8.65 -25.06 -3.05
N THR A 709 8.11 -23.85 -2.93
CA THR A 709 7.80 -23.22 -1.64
C THR A 709 6.80 -24.07 -0.84
N GLN A 710 5.73 -24.55 -1.49
CA GLN A 710 4.73 -25.40 -0.84
C GLN A 710 5.31 -26.75 -0.44
N ALA A 711 6.12 -27.39 -1.29
CA ALA A 711 6.74 -28.67 -0.96
C ALA A 711 7.67 -28.55 0.26
N LEU A 712 8.43 -27.45 0.36
CA LEU A 712 9.23 -27.15 1.54
C LEU A 712 8.35 -26.92 2.78
N ALA A 713 7.27 -26.18 2.65
CA ALA A 713 6.32 -25.95 3.75
C ALA A 713 5.68 -27.26 4.24
N ASP A 714 5.17 -28.09 3.32
CA ASP A 714 4.55 -29.38 3.63
C ASP A 714 5.55 -30.36 4.27
N ALA A 715 6.84 -30.24 3.95
CA ALA A 715 7.93 -30.99 4.56
C ALA A 715 8.45 -30.41 5.89
N GLY A 716 7.89 -29.27 6.37
CA GLY A 716 8.38 -28.58 7.56
C GLY A 716 9.77 -27.96 7.40
N ARG A 717 10.19 -27.68 6.16
CA ARG A 717 11.52 -27.16 5.78
C ARG A 717 11.49 -25.70 5.31
N LEU A 718 10.32 -25.08 5.22
CA LEU A 718 10.22 -23.63 5.02
C LEU A 718 10.39 -22.91 6.37
N THR A 719 11.56 -23.06 6.98
CA THR A 719 11.88 -22.53 8.31
C THR A 719 13.08 -21.61 8.22
N SER A 720 13.01 -20.44 8.85
CA SER A 720 14.11 -19.48 8.93
C SER A 720 13.91 -18.63 10.18
N PRO A 721 14.98 -18.05 10.76
CA PRO A 721 14.85 -17.01 11.80
C PRO A 721 13.92 -15.88 11.37
N MET A 722 13.75 -15.65 10.06
CA MET A 722 12.87 -14.63 9.50
C MET A 722 11.39 -15.03 9.48
N GLN A 723 11.04 -16.24 9.90
CA GLN A 723 9.66 -16.77 10.00
C GLN A 723 8.80 -16.58 8.73
N PRO A 724 9.22 -17.11 7.57
CA PRO A 724 8.36 -17.11 6.38
C PRO A 724 7.05 -17.84 6.68
N VAL A 725 5.95 -17.39 6.07
CA VAL A 725 4.64 -18.03 6.24
C VAL A 725 4.63 -19.38 5.53
N ALA A 726 4.68 -20.46 6.31
CA ALA A 726 4.67 -21.85 5.83
C ALA A 726 3.30 -22.51 5.90
N GLU A 727 2.34 -21.90 6.59
CA GLU A 727 0.99 -22.47 6.74
C GLU A 727 -0.03 -21.67 5.94
N LEU A 728 -1.02 -22.38 5.40
CA LEU A 728 -2.18 -21.76 4.77
C LEU A 728 -3.28 -21.60 5.82
N ASP A 729 -3.76 -20.38 6.01
CA ASP A 729 -5.07 -20.15 6.61
C ASP A 729 -6.20 -20.57 5.64
N CYS A 730 -7.44 -20.60 6.14
CA CYS A 730 -8.61 -20.98 5.34
C CYS A 730 -8.76 -20.11 4.09
N THR A 731 -8.52 -18.80 4.19
CA THR A 731 -8.57 -17.86 3.06
C THR A 731 -7.56 -18.26 1.99
N SER A 732 -6.30 -18.46 2.37
CA SER A 732 -5.21 -18.79 1.46
C SER A 732 -5.38 -20.18 0.85
N ALA A 733 -5.91 -21.14 1.60
CA ALA A 733 -6.23 -22.47 1.08
C ALA A 733 -7.36 -22.42 0.04
N VAL A 734 -8.36 -21.55 0.23
CA VAL A 734 -9.41 -21.27 -0.77
C VAL A 734 -8.80 -20.64 -2.02
N PHE A 735 -7.96 -19.62 -1.88
CA PHE A 735 -7.25 -19.00 -3.00
C PHE A 735 -6.32 -19.99 -3.72
N ARG A 736 -5.64 -20.89 -3.00
CA ARG A 736 -4.85 -21.97 -3.58
C ARG A 736 -5.72 -22.90 -4.43
N PHE A 737 -6.87 -23.31 -3.91
CA PHE A 737 -7.81 -24.12 -4.66
C PHE A 737 -8.31 -23.41 -5.92
N VAL A 738 -8.54 -22.10 -5.89
CA VAL A 738 -9.03 -21.35 -7.06
C VAL A 738 -7.92 -21.08 -8.08
N ASN A 739 -6.77 -20.58 -7.64
CA ASN A 739 -5.74 -20.03 -8.52
C ASN A 739 -4.73 -21.06 -9.05
N HIS A 740 -4.46 -22.13 -8.31
CA HIS A 740 -3.51 -23.15 -8.77
C HIS A 740 -4.10 -23.90 -9.98
N PRO A 741 -3.34 -24.36 -10.99
CA PRO A 741 -3.93 -25.15 -12.08
C PRO A 741 -4.31 -26.59 -11.68
N GLY A 742 -3.73 -27.09 -10.58
CA GLY A 742 -3.98 -28.45 -10.06
C GLY A 742 -3.26 -29.56 -10.83
N THR A 743 -2.50 -29.19 -11.86
CA THR A 743 -1.62 -30.07 -12.62
C THR A 743 -0.21 -29.49 -12.60
N PRO A 744 0.83 -30.33 -12.53
CA PRO A 744 2.19 -29.87 -12.71
C PRO A 744 2.34 -29.23 -14.09
N THR A 745 2.92 -28.03 -14.15
CA THR A 745 3.23 -27.39 -15.43
C THR A 745 4.49 -28.01 -16.04
N PRO A 746 4.58 -28.15 -17.37
CA PRO A 746 5.83 -28.49 -18.03
C PRO A 746 6.96 -27.57 -17.58
N ALA A 747 8.17 -28.12 -17.46
CA ALA A 747 9.33 -27.32 -17.05
C ALA A 747 9.57 -26.19 -18.08
N THR A 748 9.28 -24.95 -17.68
CA THR A 748 9.68 -23.76 -18.44
C THR A 748 11.08 -23.37 -18.02
N ALA A 749 11.99 -23.26 -18.98
CA ALA A 749 13.34 -22.77 -18.74
C ALA A 749 13.29 -21.31 -18.26
N VAL A 750 13.58 -21.07 -16.99
CA VAL A 750 13.41 -19.75 -16.34
C VAL A 750 14.19 -18.67 -17.07
N GLU A 751 15.37 -18.99 -17.60
CA GLU A 751 16.23 -18.10 -18.39
C GLU A 751 15.61 -17.60 -19.70
N THR A 752 14.56 -18.25 -20.20
CA THR A 752 13.81 -17.78 -21.39
C THR A 752 12.80 -16.69 -21.05
N VAL A 753 12.51 -16.51 -19.76
CA VAL A 753 11.49 -15.59 -19.24
C VAL A 753 12.10 -14.48 -18.39
N LEU A 754 13.05 -14.82 -17.50
CA LEU A 754 13.72 -13.87 -16.61
C LEU A 754 15.21 -13.75 -16.92
N PRO A 755 15.75 -12.52 -16.95
CA PRO A 755 17.18 -12.31 -17.06
C PRO A 755 17.87 -12.72 -15.75
N ARG A 756 19.11 -13.16 -15.87
CA ARG A 756 19.98 -13.50 -14.74
C ARG A 756 20.54 -12.29 -14.00
N ALA A 757 20.56 -11.14 -14.66
CA ALA A 757 20.93 -9.87 -14.07
C ALA A 757 19.75 -8.90 -14.21
N TRP A 758 19.30 -8.34 -13.09
CA TRP A 758 18.08 -7.55 -12.97
C TRP A 758 18.40 -6.21 -12.31
N PHE A 759 17.82 -5.12 -12.81
CA PHE A 759 17.81 -3.82 -12.14
C PHE A 759 16.41 -3.20 -12.08
N ASP A 760 15.94 -2.88 -10.87
CA ASP A 760 14.76 -2.04 -10.67
C ASP A 760 15.15 -0.56 -10.79
N ARG A 761 14.83 0.08 -11.92
CA ARG A 761 15.24 1.48 -12.14
C ARG A 761 14.52 2.46 -11.23
N TYR A 762 13.32 2.11 -10.74
CA TYR A 762 12.51 3.05 -9.97
C TYR A 762 12.92 3.07 -8.51
N LYS A 763 13.01 1.90 -7.84
CA LYS A 763 13.42 1.82 -6.43
C LYS A 763 14.91 1.60 -6.23
N GLY A 764 15.64 1.18 -7.25
CA GLY A 764 17.08 1.01 -7.16
C GLY A 764 17.48 -0.29 -6.46
N GLY A 765 17.05 -1.43 -7.01
CA GLY A 765 17.42 -2.76 -6.51
C GLY A 765 18.09 -3.57 -7.60
N PHE A 766 19.20 -4.24 -7.29
CA PHE A 766 19.90 -5.14 -8.21
C PHE A 766 19.78 -6.59 -7.77
N VAL A 767 19.71 -7.49 -8.75
CA VAL A 767 19.86 -8.95 -8.56
C VAL A 767 20.84 -9.45 -9.61
N TRP A 768 21.88 -10.16 -9.19
CA TRP A 768 22.79 -10.90 -10.07
C TRP A 768 22.76 -12.37 -9.71
N ARG A 769 22.54 -13.23 -10.69
CA ARG A 769 22.38 -14.67 -10.50
C ARG A 769 23.13 -15.48 -11.55
N ASN A 770 23.79 -16.59 -11.18
CA ASN A 770 24.52 -17.41 -12.16
C ASN A 770 23.63 -18.40 -12.95
N ALA A 771 22.64 -19.02 -12.32
CA ALA A 771 21.79 -20.08 -12.88
C ALA A 771 20.45 -20.19 -12.13
N TRP A 772 19.50 -21.02 -12.60
CA TRP A 772 18.16 -21.21 -12.01
C TRP A 772 17.93 -22.66 -11.57
N LYS A 773 18.91 -23.27 -10.91
CA LYS A 773 18.92 -24.72 -10.66
C LYS A 773 18.50 -25.03 -9.24
N ASP A 774 19.38 -24.79 -8.29
CA ASP A 774 19.31 -25.34 -6.95
C ASP A 774 20.18 -24.55 -5.96
N GLN A 775 20.57 -25.19 -4.87
CA GLN A 775 21.38 -24.61 -3.81
C GLN A 775 22.77 -24.15 -4.29
N GLU A 776 23.28 -24.67 -5.42
CA GLU A 776 24.57 -24.27 -5.98
C GLU A 776 24.48 -22.93 -6.74
N ASP A 777 23.27 -22.37 -6.90
CA ASP A 777 23.08 -21.04 -7.47
C ASP A 777 23.71 -19.97 -6.56
N SER A 778 24.35 -18.98 -7.19
CA SER A 778 24.83 -17.73 -6.60
C SER A 778 23.83 -16.64 -6.91
N VAL A 779 23.35 -15.94 -5.88
CA VAL A 779 22.47 -14.77 -5.97
C VAL A 779 23.04 -13.66 -5.09
N ALA A 780 23.40 -12.54 -5.71
CA ALA A 780 23.79 -11.31 -5.01
C ALA A 780 22.74 -10.22 -5.25
N THR A 781 22.46 -9.43 -4.21
CA THR A 781 21.59 -8.26 -4.32
C THR A 781 22.25 -7.01 -3.74
N LEU A 782 21.85 -5.85 -4.27
CA LEU A 782 22.30 -4.54 -3.81
C LEU A 782 21.10 -3.59 -3.75
N LEU A 783 20.96 -2.88 -2.63
CA LEU A 783 19.90 -1.90 -2.43
C LEU A 783 20.46 -0.47 -2.53
N THR A 784 19.90 0.38 -3.39
CA THR A 784 20.32 1.78 -3.54
C THR A 784 19.27 2.77 -3.03
N MET A 785 17.98 2.43 -3.11
CA MET A 785 16.83 3.30 -2.78
C MET A 785 16.88 4.63 -3.55
N ARG A 786 16.59 4.57 -4.86
CA ARG A 786 16.60 5.77 -5.73
C ARG A 786 15.47 6.76 -5.43
N THR A 787 14.38 6.29 -4.85
CA THR A 787 13.28 7.16 -4.39
C THR A 787 13.17 7.06 -2.87
N PRO A 788 12.81 8.15 -2.18
CA PRO A 788 12.53 8.10 -0.75
C PRO A 788 11.52 7.00 -0.44
N ALA A 789 11.91 6.07 0.41
CA ALA A 789 10.96 5.14 0.95
C ALA A 789 10.06 5.85 1.94
N GLN A 790 8.76 5.64 1.80
CA GLN A 790 7.80 5.94 2.83
C GLN A 790 7.54 4.62 3.56
N GLY A 791 7.73 4.60 4.88
CA GLY A 791 7.57 3.38 5.68
C GLY A 791 8.81 2.97 6.48
N TRP A 792 8.98 1.66 6.65
CA TRP A 792 9.94 1.06 7.58
C TRP A 792 11.33 0.73 7.02
N SER A 793 11.76 1.38 5.94
CA SER A 793 13.11 1.18 5.38
C SER A 793 14.22 1.48 6.40
N GLY A 794 15.22 0.60 6.50
CA GLY A 794 16.44 0.85 7.26
C GLY A 794 17.47 1.69 6.49
N PRO A 795 18.56 2.15 7.14
CA PRO A 795 19.66 2.85 6.48
C PRO A 795 20.59 1.90 5.70
N GLU A 796 20.01 1.01 4.90
CA GLU A 796 20.67 -0.09 4.18
C GLU A 796 21.09 0.30 2.75
N TRP A 797 21.17 1.60 2.46
CA TRP A 797 21.58 2.10 1.15
C TRP A 797 23.02 1.69 0.86
N GLY A 798 23.25 1.17 -0.34
CA GLY A 798 24.53 0.57 -0.73
C GLY A 798 24.84 -0.76 -0.06
N ASP A 799 24.01 -1.29 0.85
CA ASP A 799 24.25 -2.58 1.52
C ASP A 799 24.04 -3.76 0.57
N LEU A 800 24.88 -4.78 0.69
CA LEU A 800 24.92 -5.94 -0.20
C LEU A 800 24.56 -7.22 0.54
N ARG A 801 23.93 -8.16 -0.17
CA ARG A 801 23.58 -9.49 0.31
C ARG A 801 24.04 -10.53 -0.72
N TRP A 802 24.49 -11.68 -0.27
CA TRP A 802 25.02 -12.71 -1.17
C TRP A 802 24.81 -14.11 -0.61
N VAL A 803 24.09 -14.93 -1.38
CA VAL A 803 23.89 -16.36 -1.14
C VAL A 803 24.55 -17.12 -2.28
N ALA A 804 25.35 -18.14 -1.99
CA ALA A 804 25.91 -19.02 -3.01
C ALA A 804 26.31 -20.36 -2.41
N LEU A 805 26.23 -21.45 -3.18
CA LEU A 805 26.68 -22.79 -2.76
C LEU A 805 26.05 -23.21 -1.42
N GLY A 806 24.75 -22.97 -1.27
CA GLY A 806 23.95 -23.32 -0.09
C GLY A 806 24.20 -22.46 1.16
N SER A 807 25.04 -21.42 1.07
CA SER A 807 25.46 -20.61 2.22
C SER A 807 25.22 -19.11 2.04
N VAL A 808 24.96 -18.41 3.16
CA VAL A 808 24.73 -16.94 3.21
C VAL A 808 26.04 -16.22 3.53
N TRP A 809 26.73 -15.74 2.49
CA TRP A 809 28.06 -15.13 2.60
C TRP A 809 28.00 -13.70 3.13
N ALA A 810 27.16 -12.86 2.51
CA ALA A 810 26.86 -11.52 2.98
C ALA A 810 25.45 -11.50 3.55
N ASP A 811 25.36 -11.52 4.87
CA ASP A 811 24.11 -11.60 5.62
C ASP A 811 23.65 -10.19 6.04
N ARG A 812 22.43 -10.09 6.57
CA ARG A 812 21.89 -8.92 7.23
C ARG A 812 22.69 -8.59 8.48
N GLY A 813 23.25 -7.38 8.50
CA GLY A 813 23.87 -6.79 9.68
C GLY A 813 23.13 -5.58 10.26
N ILE A 814 22.34 -4.88 9.44
CA ILE A 814 21.62 -3.68 9.89
C ILE A 814 20.25 -4.11 10.44
N PRO A 815 19.97 -3.92 11.75
CA PRO A 815 18.66 -4.20 12.30
C PRO A 815 17.63 -3.16 11.87
N ALA A 816 16.40 -3.61 11.66
CA ALA A 816 15.29 -2.75 11.32
C ALA A 816 14.01 -3.12 12.10
N GLY A 817 13.19 -2.09 12.34
CA GLY A 817 11.85 -2.23 12.92
C GLY A 817 11.67 -1.60 14.30
N ASN A 818 10.48 -1.76 14.88
CA ASN A 818 10.13 -1.29 16.23
C ASN A 818 10.82 -2.10 17.30
N GLY A 819 11.24 -1.46 18.39
CA GLY A 819 11.79 -2.15 19.55
C GLY A 819 13.19 -2.76 19.38
N ILE A 820 13.87 -2.53 18.25
CA ILE A 820 15.25 -3.00 18.05
C ILE A 820 16.20 -2.39 19.08
N ASP A 821 17.23 -3.14 19.49
CA ASP A 821 18.17 -2.71 20.53
C ASP A 821 18.90 -1.41 20.16
N LEU A 822 19.14 -1.18 18.85
CA LEU A 822 19.79 0.03 18.35
C LEU A 822 18.91 1.30 18.41
N ARG A 823 17.69 1.21 18.93
CA ARG A 823 16.88 2.38 19.33
C ARG A 823 17.19 2.84 20.76
N ARG A 824 17.64 1.92 21.62
CA ARG A 824 17.96 2.28 22.99
C ARG A 824 19.32 2.98 23.01
N PRO A 825 19.46 4.08 23.76
CA PRO A 825 20.77 4.61 24.07
C PRO A 825 21.64 3.50 24.66
N ASN A 826 22.92 3.51 24.31
CA ASN A 826 23.95 2.72 24.97
C ASN A 826 23.97 3.05 26.48
N GLN A 827 24.65 2.22 27.28
CA GLN A 827 24.77 2.46 28.73
C GLN A 827 25.37 3.82 29.08
N ASP A 828 26.18 4.39 28.17
CA ASP A 828 26.77 5.73 28.29
C ASP A 828 25.85 6.87 27.82
N GLY A 829 24.60 6.56 27.44
CA GLY A 829 23.61 7.52 26.93
C GLY A 829 23.77 7.88 25.46
N SER A 830 24.78 7.37 24.75
CA SER A 830 24.96 7.64 23.32
C SER A 830 24.02 6.78 22.45
N SER A 831 23.46 7.35 21.39
CA SER A 831 22.71 6.55 20.41
C SER A 831 23.68 5.75 19.54
N PRO A 832 23.45 4.43 19.35
CA PRO A 832 24.26 3.63 18.46
C PRO A 832 24.03 4.03 17.00
N ASP A 833 25.05 3.82 16.17
CA ASP A 833 24.91 4.01 14.72
C ASP A 833 24.21 2.80 14.12
N ARG A 834 23.03 3.03 13.53
CA ARG A 834 22.17 2.00 12.95
C ARG A 834 22.79 1.34 11.71
N ARG A 835 23.83 1.94 11.14
CA ARG A 835 24.60 1.36 10.03
C ARG A 835 25.70 0.40 10.48
N GLN A 836 25.95 0.31 11.79
CA GLN A 836 26.90 -0.67 12.29
C GLN A 836 26.49 -2.07 11.85
N TYR A 837 27.50 -2.86 11.50
CA TYR A 837 27.39 -4.27 11.16
C TYR A 837 26.91 -4.56 9.74
N GLY A 838 26.46 -3.58 8.95
CA GLY A 838 26.14 -3.78 7.53
C GLY A 838 27.39 -4.13 6.70
N SER A 839 27.19 -4.55 5.44
CA SER A 839 28.28 -4.79 4.50
C SER A 839 28.62 -3.50 3.74
N ILE A 840 28.98 -2.45 4.47
CA ILE A 840 29.15 -1.05 4.01
C ILE A 840 30.40 -0.41 4.61
N VAL A 841 30.75 0.81 4.16
CA VAL A 841 31.72 1.65 4.86
C VAL A 841 31.02 2.51 5.89
N VAL A 842 31.61 2.64 7.08
CA VAL A 842 31.18 3.56 8.13
C VAL A 842 32.27 4.58 8.42
N VAL A 843 31.89 5.83 8.73
CA VAL A 843 32.81 6.91 9.08
C VAL A 843 32.63 7.24 10.56
N PRO A 844 33.60 6.88 11.44
CA PRO A 844 33.47 7.16 12.86
C PRO A 844 33.29 8.66 13.15
N GLY A 845 32.21 9.01 13.83
CA GLY A 845 31.82 10.40 14.06
C GLY A 845 30.73 10.91 13.12
N VAL A 846 30.22 10.08 12.20
CA VAL A 846 29.01 10.35 11.39
C VAL A 846 28.07 9.15 11.51
N LYS A 847 26.96 9.33 12.21
CA LYS A 847 26.05 8.25 12.62
C LYS A 847 24.64 8.48 12.10
N ILE A 848 23.93 7.39 11.83
CA ILE A 848 22.48 7.44 11.62
C ILE A 848 21.82 6.80 12.85
N THR A 849 21.04 7.58 13.57
CA THR A 849 20.40 7.17 14.84
C THR A 849 18.88 7.15 14.67
N GLU A 850 18.13 6.79 15.72
CA GLU A 850 16.66 6.96 15.71
C GLU A 850 16.27 8.45 15.66
N ASP A 851 17.08 9.32 16.26
CA ASP A 851 16.89 10.76 16.28
C ASP A 851 17.39 11.49 15.03
N GLY A 852 17.67 10.77 13.96
CA GLY A 852 18.13 11.34 12.69
C GLY A 852 19.63 11.19 12.48
N ARG A 853 20.27 12.18 11.84
CA ARG A 853 21.69 12.07 11.44
C ARG A 853 22.58 12.84 12.39
N TRP A 854 23.42 12.14 13.13
CA TRP A 854 24.32 12.77 14.10
C TRP A 854 25.74 12.86 13.54
N PHE A 855 26.47 13.90 13.90
CA PHE A 855 27.89 14.02 13.60
C PHE A 855 28.67 14.73 14.72
N ASP A 856 29.98 14.47 14.79
CA ASP A 856 30.92 15.20 15.65
C ASP A 856 31.37 16.49 14.93
N PRO A 857 30.90 17.68 15.35
CA PRO A 857 31.25 18.93 14.67
C PRO A 857 32.71 19.34 14.85
N ALA A 858 33.41 18.84 15.89
CA ALA A 858 34.83 19.10 16.06
C ALA A 858 35.65 18.33 15.01
N LYS A 859 35.16 17.17 14.60
CA LYS A 859 35.79 16.32 13.60
C LYS A 859 35.35 16.63 12.17
N TYR A 860 34.07 16.91 11.99
CA TYR A 860 33.39 17.14 10.71
C TYR A 860 32.54 18.41 10.77
N PRO A 861 33.16 19.60 10.70
CA PRO A 861 32.41 20.85 10.63
C PRO A 861 31.61 20.94 9.32
N PRO A 862 30.37 21.47 9.32
CA PRO A 862 29.61 21.66 8.09
C PRO A 862 30.36 22.55 7.09
N VAL A 863 30.48 22.09 5.84
CA VAL A 863 31.12 22.84 4.75
C VAL A 863 30.14 23.84 4.12
N ASN A 864 28.85 23.52 4.11
CA ASN A 864 27.78 24.42 3.69
C ASN A 864 26.62 24.36 4.69
N PRO A 865 26.27 25.47 5.38
CA PRO A 865 25.15 25.53 6.31
C PRO A 865 23.78 25.64 5.60
N THR A 866 23.76 25.77 4.27
CA THR A 866 22.52 25.86 3.50
C THR A 866 21.71 24.56 3.65
N PRO A 867 20.43 24.62 4.06
CA PRO A 867 19.58 23.45 4.18
C PRO A 867 19.56 22.59 2.92
N ILE A 868 19.92 21.31 3.03
CA ILE A 868 19.66 20.32 1.98
C ILE A 868 18.23 19.82 2.11
N ASN A 869 17.57 19.53 0.98
CA ASN A 869 16.21 19.00 0.98
C ASN A 869 16.17 17.65 1.72
N GLY A 870 15.30 17.54 2.73
CA GLY A 870 15.11 16.33 3.53
C GLY A 870 14.81 15.07 2.71
N ARG A 871 14.23 15.22 1.50
CA ARG A 871 13.94 14.11 0.59
C ARG A 871 15.19 13.51 -0.06
N GLU A 872 16.34 14.18 -0.03
CA GLU A 872 17.59 13.70 -0.61
C GLU A 872 18.43 12.89 0.38
N ALA A 873 18.12 12.95 1.68
CA ALA A 873 18.81 12.18 2.70
C ALA A 873 18.59 10.68 2.50
N GLY A 874 19.70 9.94 2.36
CA GLY A 874 19.66 8.47 2.32
C GLY A 874 19.22 7.92 0.98
N LEU A 875 19.49 8.61 -0.11
CA LEU A 875 19.40 8.02 -1.45
C LEU A 875 20.82 7.72 -1.94
N ALA A 876 21.06 6.51 -2.44
CA ALA A 876 22.24 6.23 -3.24
C ALA A 876 21.90 6.48 -4.72
N THR A 877 22.60 7.45 -5.32
CA THR A 877 22.40 7.82 -6.72
C THR A 877 23.15 6.83 -7.60
N LEU A 878 22.46 6.17 -8.51
CA LEU A 878 23.11 5.33 -9.51
C LEU A 878 23.89 6.22 -10.49
N VAL A 879 25.20 5.99 -10.62
CA VAL A 879 26.09 6.71 -11.54
C VAL A 879 26.24 5.95 -12.85
N ALA A 880 26.44 4.64 -12.76
CA ALA A 880 26.62 3.77 -13.92
C ALA A 880 26.24 2.32 -13.56
N ALA A 881 25.81 1.55 -14.55
CA ALA A 881 25.56 0.13 -14.40
C ALA A 881 25.89 -0.62 -15.69
N SER A 882 26.20 -1.90 -15.57
CA SER A 882 26.30 -2.83 -16.70
C SER A 882 25.79 -4.20 -16.26
N LEU A 883 24.98 -4.84 -17.09
CA LEU A 883 24.39 -6.15 -16.83
C LEU A 883 24.67 -7.05 -18.04
N SER A 884 24.99 -8.31 -17.78
CA SER A 884 25.32 -9.32 -18.79
C SER A 884 24.35 -10.50 -18.72
N ALA A 885 24.17 -11.19 -19.86
CA ALA A 885 23.22 -12.30 -20.00
C ALA A 885 23.60 -13.53 -19.15
N ASP A 886 24.89 -13.72 -18.86
CA ASP A 886 25.41 -14.76 -17.96
C ASP A 886 25.08 -14.50 -16.48
N GLY A 887 24.55 -13.32 -16.15
CA GLY A 887 24.28 -12.88 -14.79
C GLY A 887 25.38 -12.05 -14.16
N SER A 888 26.47 -11.79 -14.89
CA SER A 888 27.52 -10.87 -14.47
C SER A 888 27.05 -9.42 -14.57
N GLY A 889 27.69 -8.51 -13.85
CA GLY A 889 27.40 -7.08 -13.96
C GLY A 889 28.14 -6.23 -12.95
N LEU A 890 27.94 -4.92 -13.03
CA LEU A 890 28.38 -3.98 -12.00
C LEU A 890 27.40 -2.82 -11.82
N ALA A 891 27.43 -2.22 -10.63
CA ALA A 891 26.74 -0.99 -10.29
C ALA A 891 27.71 -0.04 -9.58
N GLU A 892 27.80 1.20 -10.06
CA GLU A 892 28.51 2.32 -9.44
C GLU A 892 27.48 3.29 -8.84
N LEU A 893 27.65 3.59 -7.55
CA LEU A 893 26.77 4.40 -6.74
C LEU A 893 27.53 5.61 -6.19
N ASP A 894 26.90 6.77 -6.23
CA ASP A 894 27.24 7.89 -5.34
C ASP A 894 26.41 7.73 -4.06
N VAL A 895 27.13 7.48 -2.96
CA VAL A 895 26.58 7.25 -1.62
C VAL A 895 26.89 8.42 -0.69
N SER A 896 27.28 9.58 -1.22
CA SER A 896 27.63 10.79 -0.44
C SER A 896 26.49 11.24 0.47
N ASN A 897 25.24 11.13 0.00
CA ASN A 897 24.05 11.50 0.77
C ASN A 897 23.82 10.64 2.04
N MET A 898 24.53 9.52 2.17
CA MET A 898 24.52 8.73 3.39
C MET A 898 25.32 9.38 4.54
N TYR A 899 26.25 10.29 4.23
CA TYR A 899 27.17 10.91 5.18
C TYR A 899 26.84 12.38 5.47
N LEU A 900 25.64 12.83 5.11
CA LEU A 900 25.11 14.13 5.55
C LEU A 900 24.93 14.15 7.06
N GLY A 901 25.21 15.30 7.68
CA GLY A 901 24.87 15.58 9.07
C GLY A 901 23.48 16.18 9.19
N GLU A 902 22.96 16.29 10.41
CA GLU A 902 21.73 17.01 10.70
C GLU A 902 21.96 17.95 11.88
N THR A 903 21.58 19.20 11.69
CA THR A 903 21.58 20.22 12.75
C THR A 903 20.15 20.45 13.22
N LYS A 904 20.01 20.72 14.51
CA LYS A 904 18.73 21.03 15.14
C LYS A 904 18.71 22.51 15.46
N SER A 905 17.76 23.24 14.90
CA SER A 905 17.46 24.62 15.29
C SER A 905 16.12 24.68 16.00
N GLU A 906 16.03 25.49 17.05
CA GLU A 906 14.74 25.82 17.65
C GLU A 906 14.03 26.82 16.74
N VAL A 907 12.83 26.48 16.33
CA VAL A 907 11.90 27.40 15.70
C VAL A 907 11.09 28.02 16.84
N PRO A 908 11.22 29.35 17.08
CA PRO A 908 10.42 30.04 18.08
C PRO A 908 8.94 29.73 17.87
N ALA A 909 8.23 29.55 18.98
CA ALA A 909 6.80 29.35 18.90
C ALA A 909 6.10 30.58 18.31
N ALA A 910 5.24 30.36 17.34
CA ALA A 910 4.17 31.31 17.05
C ALA A 910 3.07 31.13 18.11
N ASP A 911 2.61 32.24 18.69
CA ASP A 911 1.35 32.34 19.45
C ASP A 911 1.13 31.27 20.55
N GLY A 912 1.98 31.26 21.59
CA GLY A 912 1.76 30.46 22.80
C GLY A 912 1.87 28.94 22.64
N LYS A 913 2.25 28.44 21.45
CA LYS A 913 2.64 27.03 21.25
C LYS A 913 4.02 26.76 21.87
N PRO A 914 4.40 25.51 22.15
CA PRO A 914 5.79 25.20 22.49
C PRO A 914 6.70 25.41 21.27
N ALA A 915 7.94 25.86 21.49
CA ALA A 915 8.95 25.92 20.44
C ALA A 915 9.08 24.53 19.78
N THR A 916 9.16 24.51 18.45
CA THR A 916 9.34 23.26 17.71
C THR A 916 10.77 23.20 17.22
N SER A 917 11.38 22.01 17.23
CA SER A 917 12.69 21.87 16.63
C SER A 917 12.57 21.56 15.16
N ARG A 918 13.25 22.34 14.32
CA ARG A 918 13.45 22.01 12.92
C ARG A 918 14.79 21.30 12.77
N ARG A 919 14.76 20.15 12.10
CA ARG A 919 15.96 19.44 11.72
C ARG A 919 16.33 19.83 10.29
N THR A 920 17.61 20.08 10.06
CA THR A 920 18.14 20.54 8.78
C THR A 920 19.36 19.72 8.42
N LEU A 921 19.33 19.12 7.24
CA LEU A 921 20.47 18.39 6.69
C LEU A 921 21.58 19.37 6.30
N VAL A 922 22.81 19.01 6.63
CA VAL A 922 24.03 19.79 6.34
C VAL A 922 25.07 18.93 5.65
N ASP A 923 25.81 19.55 4.74
CA ASP A 923 26.93 18.91 4.04
C ASP A 923 28.18 18.92 4.92
N LEU A 924 28.75 17.73 5.18
CA LEU A 924 29.99 17.57 5.96
C LEU A 924 31.25 17.55 5.07
N GLY A 925 31.11 17.75 3.75
CA GLY A 925 32.20 17.66 2.79
C GLY A 925 32.65 16.22 2.47
N ILE A 926 31.96 15.23 3.03
CA ILE A 926 32.24 13.82 2.76
C ILE A 926 31.64 13.46 1.40
N ARG A 927 32.46 12.88 0.52
CA ARG A 927 32.02 12.29 -0.75
C ARG A 927 32.38 10.83 -0.76
N ALA A 928 31.46 10.01 -1.23
CA ALA A 928 31.64 8.57 -1.20
C ALA A 928 31.08 7.92 -2.46
N ARG A 929 31.89 7.07 -3.08
CA ARG A 929 31.50 6.20 -4.20
C ARG A 929 31.63 4.75 -3.80
N ARG A 930 30.66 3.94 -4.22
CA ARG A 930 30.66 2.49 -4.06
C ARG A 930 30.46 1.83 -5.41
N VAL A 931 31.32 0.87 -5.74
CA VAL A 931 31.17 0.00 -6.92
C VAL A 931 31.07 -1.44 -6.45
N VAL A 932 30.04 -2.15 -6.91
CA VAL A 932 29.88 -3.58 -6.69
C VAL A 932 29.84 -4.26 -8.05
N ALA A 933 30.67 -5.28 -8.25
CA ALA A 933 30.73 -6.07 -9.46
C ALA A 933 30.60 -7.56 -9.15
N MET A 934 29.84 -8.26 -9.97
CA MET A 934 29.63 -9.71 -9.93
C MET A 934 30.10 -10.33 -11.25
N ASP A 935 30.90 -11.39 -11.14
CA ASP A 935 31.31 -12.24 -12.24
C ASP A 935 30.75 -13.65 -12.05
N HIS A 936 29.89 -14.04 -12.99
CA HIS A 936 29.31 -15.37 -13.12
C HIS A 936 29.74 -16.05 -14.44
N SER A 937 30.73 -15.49 -15.15
CA SER A 937 31.20 -16.03 -16.44
C SER A 937 31.99 -17.33 -16.30
N GLY A 938 32.49 -17.64 -15.10
CA GLY A 938 33.39 -18.77 -14.84
C GLY A 938 34.85 -18.51 -15.20
N THR A 939 35.18 -17.34 -15.78
CA THR A 939 36.54 -16.98 -16.22
C THR A 939 37.54 -16.96 -15.05
N SER A 940 37.06 -16.66 -13.83
CA SER A 940 37.89 -16.67 -12.62
C SER A 940 38.31 -18.07 -12.17
N GLY A 941 37.66 -19.12 -12.67
CA GLY A 941 37.78 -20.49 -12.17
C GLY A 941 36.95 -20.77 -10.90
N ALA A 942 36.30 -19.75 -10.34
CA ALA A 942 35.35 -19.90 -9.24
C ALA A 942 33.89 -19.88 -9.78
N PRO A 943 32.95 -20.60 -9.14
CA PRO A 943 31.52 -20.50 -9.44
C PRO A 943 30.95 -19.07 -9.46
N ALA A 944 31.49 -18.20 -8.60
CA ALA A 944 31.18 -16.78 -8.59
C ALA A 944 32.35 -15.98 -7.99
N LEU A 945 32.55 -14.77 -8.53
CA LEU A 945 33.46 -13.76 -7.99
C LEU A 945 32.69 -12.46 -7.76
N MET A 946 32.91 -11.83 -6.62
CA MET A 946 32.42 -10.48 -6.30
C MET A 946 33.61 -9.55 -6.10
N ALA A 947 33.52 -8.32 -6.58
CA ALA A 947 34.45 -7.27 -6.22
C ALA A 947 33.70 -6.04 -5.70
N VAL A 948 34.17 -5.48 -4.59
CA VAL A 948 33.62 -4.27 -3.99
C VAL A 948 34.73 -3.23 -3.92
N ALA A 949 34.45 -2.03 -4.42
CA ALA A 949 35.34 -0.89 -4.29
C ALA A 949 34.61 0.29 -3.65
N ASP A 950 35.20 0.89 -2.63
CA ASP A 950 34.70 2.08 -1.96
C ASP A 950 35.78 3.16 -1.98
N LEU A 951 35.41 4.37 -2.43
CA LEU A 951 36.28 5.56 -2.42
C LEU A 951 35.60 6.64 -1.59
N LEU A 952 36.28 7.12 -0.56
CA LEU A 952 35.83 8.23 0.27
C LEU A 952 36.81 9.41 0.19
N THR A 953 36.28 10.62 0.22
CA THR A 953 37.05 11.86 0.42
C THR A 953 36.36 12.74 1.45
N GLY A 954 37.11 13.65 2.06
CA GLY A 954 36.62 14.50 3.15
C GLY A 954 36.55 13.82 4.53
N THR A 955 36.95 12.55 4.64
CA THR A 955 37.09 11.83 5.91
C THR A 955 38.44 12.13 6.58
N LYS A 956 38.68 11.63 7.79
CA LYS A 956 39.95 11.76 8.52
C LYS A 956 40.87 10.55 8.35
N GLY A 957 40.60 9.66 7.39
CA GLY A 957 41.36 8.42 7.19
C GLY A 957 41.04 7.34 8.23
N ASP A 958 39.89 7.45 8.90
CA ASP A 958 39.45 6.59 9.99
C ASP A 958 38.21 5.75 9.64
N GLU A 959 37.79 5.80 8.38
CA GLU A 959 36.75 4.97 7.81
C GLU A 959 37.00 3.47 8.03
N VAL A 960 35.91 2.72 8.24
CA VAL A 960 35.93 1.28 8.50
C VAL A 960 35.06 0.61 7.45
N TRP A 961 35.65 -0.24 6.63
CA TRP A 961 34.90 -1.13 5.73
C TRP A 961 34.41 -2.35 6.52
N GLN A 962 33.15 -2.72 6.36
CA GLN A 962 32.50 -3.79 7.12
C GLN A 962 31.93 -4.85 6.17
N PHE A 963 31.95 -6.11 6.61
CA PHE A 963 31.31 -7.24 5.93
C PHE A 963 30.64 -8.16 6.94
N CYS A 964 29.31 -8.30 6.82
CA CYS A 964 28.51 -9.12 7.72
C CYS A 964 28.33 -10.53 7.16
N THR A 965 28.50 -11.55 7.99
CA THR A 965 28.25 -12.94 7.63
C THR A 965 27.52 -13.70 8.74
N ALA A 966 27.01 -14.89 8.42
CA ALA A 966 26.26 -15.72 9.34
C ALA A 966 27.11 -16.15 10.55
N ALA A 967 26.48 -16.24 11.74
CA ALA A 967 27.16 -16.66 12.97
C ALA A 967 27.72 -18.08 12.91
N GLY A 968 27.11 -18.97 12.11
CA GLY A 968 27.55 -20.37 11.97
C GLY A 968 28.85 -20.55 11.17
N HIS A 969 29.38 -19.50 10.56
CA HIS A 969 30.62 -19.57 9.79
C HIS A 969 31.87 -19.52 10.67
N THR A 970 32.98 -20.07 10.19
CA THR A 970 34.29 -19.86 10.79
C THR A 970 35.09 -18.85 9.97
N ILE A 971 35.79 -17.94 10.63
CA ILE A 971 36.52 -16.85 9.96
C ILE A 971 37.99 -16.89 10.37
N ALA A 972 38.86 -16.93 9.38
CA ALA A 972 40.30 -16.74 9.55
C ALA A 972 40.73 -15.47 8.81
N THR A 973 41.64 -14.70 9.39
CA THR A 973 42.24 -13.50 8.76
C THR A 973 43.74 -13.69 8.61
N ASP A 974 44.31 -13.06 7.59
CA ASP A 974 45.74 -12.99 7.36
C ASP A 974 46.13 -11.60 6.81
N ALA A 975 47.41 -11.42 6.47
CA ALA A 975 47.94 -10.14 6.00
C ALA A 975 47.35 -9.65 4.68
N THR A 976 46.70 -10.53 3.91
CA THR A 976 46.17 -10.23 2.58
C THR A 976 44.64 -10.25 2.52
N GLY A 977 43.96 -10.71 3.58
CA GLY A 977 42.51 -10.87 3.54
C GLY A 977 41.93 -11.79 4.59
N PHE A 978 40.79 -12.37 4.27
CA PHE A 978 40.02 -13.24 5.15
C PHE A 978 39.43 -14.42 4.40
N THR A 979 39.23 -15.52 5.12
CA THR A 979 38.59 -16.74 4.64
C THR A 979 37.41 -17.06 5.55
N ILE A 980 36.23 -17.23 4.96
CA ILE A 980 35.01 -17.66 5.64
C ILE A 980 34.73 -19.11 5.21
N THR A 981 34.60 -20.03 6.15
CA THR A 981 34.23 -21.42 5.86
C THR A 981 32.85 -21.69 6.45
N ALA A 982 31.91 -22.09 5.59
CA ALA A 982 30.56 -22.46 5.97
C ALA A 982 30.51 -23.87 6.59
N ALA A 983 29.41 -24.18 7.26
CA ALA A 983 29.24 -25.46 7.96
C ALA A 983 29.27 -26.69 7.02
N ASP A 984 28.91 -26.50 5.76
CA ASP A 984 28.93 -27.54 4.72
C ASP A 984 30.29 -27.64 3.98
N GLY A 985 31.29 -26.89 4.43
CA GLY A 985 32.64 -26.88 3.86
C GLY A 985 32.81 -25.99 2.64
N ALA A 986 31.78 -25.28 2.17
CA ALA A 986 31.97 -24.23 1.19
C ALA A 986 32.86 -23.11 1.79
N VAL A 987 33.66 -22.46 0.94
CA VAL A 987 34.62 -21.44 1.36
C VAL A 987 34.44 -20.18 0.53
N LEU A 988 34.44 -19.03 1.20
CA LEU A 988 34.66 -17.72 0.60
C LEU A 988 36.04 -17.20 0.97
N ARG A 989 36.81 -16.76 -0.03
CA ARG A 989 38.06 -16.01 0.19
C ARG A 989 37.91 -14.58 -0.27
N GLY A 990 38.03 -13.64 0.66
CA GLY A 990 38.15 -12.21 0.40
C GLY A 990 39.61 -11.78 0.45
N THR A 991 40.14 -11.32 -0.69
CA THR A 991 41.48 -10.73 -0.80
C THR A 991 41.37 -9.22 -0.88
N VAL A 992 42.09 -8.53 0.01
CA VAL A 992 42.13 -7.07 0.05
C VAL A 992 43.22 -6.58 -0.91
N VAL A 993 42.80 -5.84 -1.93
CA VAL A 993 43.68 -5.20 -2.92
C VAL A 993 44.12 -3.83 -2.42
N LEU A 994 43.18 -3.07 -1.86
CA LEU A 994 43.42 -1.80 -1.18
C LEU A 994 42.62 -1.75 0.12
N PRO A 995 43.18 -1.18 1.22
CA PRO A 995 44.53 -0.63 1.31
C PRO A 995 45.62 -1.72 1.34
N LYS A 996 46.87 -1.39 1.00
CA LYS A 996 47.98 -2.36 0.88
C LYS A 996 48.41 -3.02 2.19
N GLN A 997 48.12 -2.38 3.32
CA GLN A 997 48.42 -2.88 4.66
C GLN A 997 47.12 -2.91 5.47
N PRO A 998 46.22 -3.86 5.14
CA PRO A 998 44.93 -3.93 5.79
C PRO A 998 45.07 -4.42 7.24
N VAL A 999 44.26 -3.86 8.13
CA VAL A 999 44.05 -4.39 9.48
C VAL A 999 42.64 -4.96 9.53
N LEU A 1000 42.55 -6.27 9.76
CA LEU A 1000 41.30 -7.01 9.80
C LEU A 1000 41.00 -7.46 11.23
N THR A 1001 39.77 -7.19 11.68
CA THR A 1001 39.25 -7.69 12.96
C THR A 1001 37.90 -8.36 12.75
N VAL A 1002 37.58 -9.37 13.56
CA VAL A 1002 36.31 -10.08 13.52
C VAL A 1002 35.55 -9.82 14.82
N HIS A 1003 34.30 -9.41 14.71
CA HIS A 1003 33.44 -9.09 15.84
C HIS A 1003 32.22 -10.01 15.82
N GLN A 1004 31.93 -10.66 16.94
CA GLN A 1004 30.64 -11.31 17.15
C GLN A 1004 29.65 -10.24 17.63
N VAL A 1005 28.49 -10.17 17.00
CA VAL A 1005 27.48 -9.16 17.31
C VAL A 1005 26.13 -9.82 17.45
N ARG A 1006 25.34 -9.32 18.39
CA ARG A 1006 23.96 -9.74 18.61
C ARG A 1006 23.09 -8.50 18.60
N PHE A 1007 22.01 -8.53 17.84
CA PHE A 1007 21.02 -7.46 17.82
C PHE A 1007 19.62 -8.04 17.64
N THR A 1008 18.61 -7.34 18.14
CA THR A 1008 17.21 -7.66 17.82
C THR A 1008 16.80 -7.09 16.47
N HIS A 1009 16.04 -7.88 15.73
CA HIS A 1009 15.43 -7.52 14.45
C HIS A 1009 13.93 -7.76 14.51
N GLU A 1010 13.14 -6.81 14.03
CA GLU A 1010 11.69 -6.97 14.02
C GLU A 1010 11.26 -7.92 12.91
N ILE A 1011 10.36 -8.82 13.26
CA ILE A 1011 9.62 -9.66 12.35
C ILE A 1011 8.14 -9.36 12.58
N ASN A 1012 7.47 -8.92 11.50
CA ASN A 1012 6.04 -8.64 11.54
C ASN A 1012 5.28 -9.55 10.57
N TYR A 1013 4.89 -10.72 11.06
CA TYR A 1013 3.93 -11.58 10.40
C TYR A 1013 2.71 -11.76 11.32
N HIS A 1014 1.50 -11.88 10.74
CA HIS A 1014 0.24 -12.05 11.48
C HIS A 1014 -0.07 -10.94 12.51
N ALA A 1015 0.27 -9.68 12.20
CA ALA A 1015 0.10 -8.55 13.11
C ALA A 1015 0.81 -8.72 14.47
N ARG A 1016 1.84 -9.58 14.51
CA ARG A 1016 2.71 -9.77 15.67
C ARG A 1016 4.05 -9.14 15.39
N HIS A 1017 4.30 -8.05 16.09
CA HIS A 1017 5.62 -7.46 16.18
C HIS A 1017 6.45 -8.33 17.13
N SER A 1018 7.18 -9.29 16.57
CA SER A 1018 8.14 -10.11 17.32
C SER A 1018 9.55 -9.57 17.12
N GLN A 1019 10.35 -9.61 18.19
CA GLN A 1019 11.77 -9.25 18.12
C GLN A 1019 12.58 -10.53 18.13
N THR A 1020 13.28 -10.79 17.03
CA THR A 1020 14.13 -11.97 16.89
C THR A 1020 15.58 -11.56 17.08
N PRO A 1021 16.30 -12.15 18.05
CA PRO A 1021 17.72 -11.93 18.17
C PRO A 1021 18.44 -12.58 16.99
N LEU A 1022 19.31 -11.81 16.34
CA LEU A 1022 20.19 -12.27 15.28
C LEU A 1022 21.63 -12.19 15.78
N ASP A 1023 22.29 -13.34 15.81
CA ASP A 1023 23.73 -13.43 16.04
C ASP A 1023 24.44 -13.37 14.68
N ARG A 1024 25.50 -12.56 14.58
CA ARG A 1024 26.25 -12.32 13.35
C ARG A 1024 27.74 -12.17 13.60
N GLN A 1025 28.51 -12.31 12.54
CA GLN A 1025 29.93 -12.01 12.51
C GLN A 1025 30.20 -10.85 11.57
N VAL A 1026 30.99 -9.87 12.03
CA VAL A 1026 31.34 -8.69 11.25
C VAL A 1026 32.84 -8.61 11.11
N ILE A 1027 33.31 -8.73 9.88
CA ILE A 1027 34.69 -8.45 9.52
C ILE A 1027 34.82 -6.95 9.33
N ARG A 1028 35.77 -6.34 10.03
CA ARG A 1028 36.09 -4.92 9.92
C ARG A 1028 37.49 -4.76 9.34
N LEU A 1029 37.58 -3.97 8.29
CA LEU A 1029 38.79 -3.65 7.56
C LEU A 1029 39.10 -2.15 7.73
N THR A 1030 40.30 -1.85 8.21
CA THR A 1030 40.88 -0.50 8.23
C THR A 1030 42.26 -0.51 7.55
N GLY A 1031 42.81 0.66 7.26
CA GLY A 1031 44.18 0.80 6.80
C GLY A 1031 44.47 2.22 6.33
N THR A 1032 45.69 2.45 5.85
CA THR A 1032 46.10 3.79 5.39
C THR A 1032 45.44 4.14 4.06
N GLY A 1033 44.60 5.17 4.05
CA GLY A 1033 43.96 5.73 2.86
C GLY A 1033 42.47 5.40 2.76
N SER A 1034 41.74 6.23 2.01
CA SER A 1034 40.27 6.19 1.93
C SER A 1034 39.74 5.40 0.73
N GLN A 1035 40.45 4.31 0.40
CA GLN A 1035 40.15 3.43 -0.71
C GLN A 1035 40.14 1.98 -0.24
N PHE A 1036 39.02 1.31 -0.43
CA PHE A 1036 38.87 -0.11 -0.18
C PHE A 1036 38.59 -0.81 -1.49
N VAL A 1037 39.34 -1.85 -1.81
CA VAL A 1037 39.07 -2.73 -2.94
C VAL A 1037 39.24 -4.16 -2.47
N VAL A 1038 38.15 -4.92 -2.46
CA VAL A 1038 38.12 -6.30 -1.95
C VAL A 1038 37.56 -7.21 -3.05
N VAL A 1039 38.30 -8.29 -3.35
CA VAL A 1039 37.90 -9.32 -4.32
C VAL A 1039 37.58 -10.60 -3.58
N MET A 1040 36.37 -11.11 -3.76
CA MET A 1040 35.84 -12.28 -3.07
C MET A 1040 35.50 -13.39 -4.07
N THR A 1041 35.89 -14.62 -3.76
CA THR A 1041 35.55 -15.83 -4.54
C THR A 1041 34.93 -16.88 -3.64
N VAL A 1042 33.99 -17.64 -4.17
CA VAL A 1042 33.36 -18.78 -3.46
C VAL A 1042 33.66 -20.08 -4.16
N SER A 1043 33.90 -21.17 -3.43
CA SER A 1043 34.14 -22.51 -3.98
C SER A 1043 33.85 -23.61 -2.94
N ARG A 1044 33.54 -24.82 -3.38
CA ARG A 1044 33.57 -26.05 -2.55
C ARG A 1044 34.92 -26.79 -2.62
N GLY A 1045 35.81 -26.36 -3.52
CA GLY A 1045 37.13 -26.96 -3.72
C GLY A 1045 38.25 -25.96 -3.48
N ALA A 1046 39.42 -26.25 -4.03
CA ALA A 1046 40.53 -25.31 -4.04
C ALA A 1046 40.11 -24.00 -4.70
N LEU A 1047 40.34 -22.88 -4.01
CA LEU A 1047 40.05 -21.55 -4.54
C LEU A 1047 41.14 -21.16 -5.54
N PRO A 1048 40.79 -20.52 -6.67
CA PRO A 1048 41.78 -19.95 -7.58
C PRO A 1048 42.68 -18.95 -6.85
N PRO A 1049 44.01 -18.98 -7.06
CA PRO A 1049 44.90 -18.02 -6.42
C PRO A 1049 44.60 -16.60 -6.92
N VAL A 1050 44.62 -15.63 -6.00
CA VAL A 1050 44.46 -14.21 -6.30
C VAL A 1050 45.83 -13.55 -6.32
N GLN A 1051 46.25 -13.04 -7.47
CA GLN A 1051 47.49 -12.28 -7.62
C GLN A 1051 47.18 -10.79 -7.62
N VAL A 1052 47.79 -10.04 -6.70
CA VAL A 1052 47.60 -8.59 -6.57
C VAL A 1052 48.84 -7.86 -7.09
N ASP A 1053 48.63 -6.95 -8.05
CA ASP A 1053 49.64 -6.04 -8.60
C ASP A 1053 49.09 -4.61 -8.59
N GLY A 1054 49.60 -3.78 -7.67
CA GLY A 1054 49.10 -2.43 -7.46
C GLY A 1054 47.61 -2.42 -7.09
N ALA A 1055 46.78 -1.76 -7.90
CA ALA A 1055 45.33 -1.67 -7.73
C ALA A 1055 44.56 -2.70 -8.60
N LYS A 1056 45.25 -3.74 -9.09
CA LYS A 1056 44.70 -4.80 -9.93
C LYS A 1056 44.85 -6.14 -9.23
N ALA A 1057 43.80 -6.96 -9.29
CA ALA A 1057 43.81 -8.37 -8.93
C ALA A 1057 43.55 -9.24 -10.17
N THR A 1058 44.25 -10.36 -10.25
CA THR A 1058 44.02 -11.41 -11.25
C THR A 1058 43.62 -12.69 -10.53
N VAL A 1059 42.51 -13.29 -10.94
CA VAL A 1059 41.95 -14.52 -10.36
C VAL A 1059 41.66 -15.47 -11.50
N GLY A 1060 42.40 -16.57 -11.59
CA GLY A 1060 42.32 -17.44 -12.79
C GLY A 1060 42.56 -16.63 -14.07
N GLY A 1061 41.61 -16.66 -15.01
CA GLY A 1061 41.64 -15.84 -16.23
C GLY A 1061 40.98 -14.45 -16.08
N GLN A 1062 40.33 -14.17 -14.95
CA GLN A 1062 39.58 -12.95 -14.72
C GLN A 1062 40.47 -11.86 -14.12
N THR A 1063 40.18 -10.59 -14.45
CA THR A 1063 40.86 -9.43 -13.86
C THR A 1063 39.88 -8.47 -13.22
N VAL A 1064 40.28 -7.88 -12.10
CA VAL A 1064 39.58 -6.81 -11.40
C VAL A 1064 40.58 -5.68 -11.23
N ALA A 1065 40.31 -4.50 -11.79
CA ALA A 1065 41.20 -3.35 -11.66
C ALA A 1065 40.44 -2.12 -11.18
N TRP A 1066 41.06 -1.36 -10.28
CA TRP A 1066 40.61 -0.03 -9.90
C TRP A 1066 41.44 1.02 -10.64
N ASP A 1067 40.78 1.88 -11.43
CA ASP A 1067 41.45 2.90 -12.25
C ASP A 1067 41.55 4.29 -11.58
N GLY A 1068 41.17 4.37 -10.29
CA GLY A 1068 41.09 5.62 -9.54
C GLY A 1068 39.72 6.28 -9.59
N ARG A 1069 38.83 5.87 -10.50
CA ARG A 1069 37.45 6.38 -10.61
C ARG A 1069 36.40 5.29 -10.43
N GLY A 1070 36.63 4.11 -10.99
CA GLY A 1070 35.70 2.99 -10.97
C GLY A 1070 36.39 1.64 -11.06
N LEU A 1071 35.58 0.59 -11.01
CA LEU A 1071 36.03 -0.79 -11.12
C LEU A 1071 35.88 -1.30 -12.56
N ILE A 1072 36.91 -1.99 -13.05
CA ILE A 1072 36.92 -2.70 -14.34
C ILE A 1072 36.98 -4.20 -14.04
N LEU A 1073 35.98 -4.95 -14.53
CA LEU A 1073 35.88 -6.40 -14.37
C LEU A 1073 36.11 -7.09 -15.73
N GLY A 1074 37.34 -7.48 -16.02
CA GLY A 1074 37.72 -7.99 -17.34
C GLY A 1074 37.38 -6.97 -18.44
N ASN A 1075 36.50 -7.35 -19.37
CA ASN A 1075 35.99 -6.45 -20.40
C ASN A 1075 34.74 -5.66 -19.98
N LEU A 1076 34.13 -5.98 -18.83
CA LEU A 1076 32.98 -5.25 -18.31
C LEU A 1076 33.43 -3.94 -17.68
N LYS A 1077 32.87 -2.85 -18.20
CA LYS A 1077 33.01 -1.49 -17.66
C LYS A 1077 31.63 -0.92 -17.35
N ALA A 1078 31.56 -0.08 -16.33
CA ALA A 1078 30.34 0.66 -16.03
C ALA A 1078 30.03 1.56 -17.23
N THR A 1079 28.81 1.45 -17.76
CA THR A 1079 28.35 2.40 -18.78
C THR A 1079 27.49 3.44 -18.06
N PRO A 1080 27.70 4.75 -18.30
CA PRO A 1080 26.84 5.77 -17.73
C PRO A 1080 25.38 5.44 -18.01
N CYS A 1081 24.56 5.35 -16.96
CA CYS A 1081 23.13 5.23 -17.14
C CYS A 1081 22.63 6.58 -17.67
N TRP A 1082 22.07 6.58 -18.89
CA TRP A 1082 21.39 7.76 -19.43
C TRP A 1082 20.26 8.15 -18.45
N PRO A 1083 20.07 9.46 -18.18
CA PRO A 1083 19.22 9.95 -17.10
C PRO A 1083 17.76 9.52 -17.20
#